data_AF-A0A2A2QQD3-F1
#
_entry.id   AF-A0A2A2QQD3-F1
#
_cell.length_a   1.000
_cell.length_b   1.000
_cell.length_c   1.000
_cell.angle_alpha   90.00
_cell.angle_beta   90.00
_cell.angle_gamma   90.00
#
_symmetry.space_group_name_H-M   'P 1'
#
loop_
_entity.id
_entity.type
_entity.pdbx_description
1 polymer ?
#
loop_
_entity_poly.entity_id
_entity_poly.type
_entity_poly.pdbx_seq_one_letter_code
_entity_poly.pdbx_strand_id
1 'polypeptide(L)'
;MKSFLSLPNLLAAALLSIVVSIPFLPFAAPVKTQFRFEITATNATAALPQLFFDVGRGINEADSARESLVGGTAPQVLSFPLPAGDYRGFRLDPLDRAGKITLTQALIRGADGRVVRRFAPDDFVPENQIATRSVQGETLELVTEPAAIDPILGLKVAAPFTLQSSLSENLRSLALRALPTLAVLLGLVWLFRRSLDRFSRVWTWLAARPARAVAIGAVIAVVASSYPVIFLGKSIVAPNNGTLLLYEDFPTLPGYRDRAVGAHSGADIGAIMWQHIPLSMLQHEALFRDGELPLWNRYNSAGTVHLGQGQSMFGDPLHFFVIAANGATWAWDLKYLAAKWLLACGLGLCVLRLTSHLPAALLVAFAANFVGFFPFRLNHPAFFSFCYAPWVLYAWLRIASAPHWTGAARWSAALVLANWTLMNSGTVKEAYMLLLTLNFAGACALLVSLLAPRERMLRFGLAGVAGIILICLSAPVWLTFLDALKNSYTGYNVPTAFQLPPSLGLGFFDEILLRPFWVNETVYNPSANFLVLTGVLAFLVYLRGAVVNRLVLGLAFAAVLPGSIVFGLIPPLWIAQLPFLGNVSHIDNSFGVGLILLLIVLAGVGFAAASARLARPEGRGDLAIASLLLFALVLPYIAHRQTIQRSTYSYLHWGQTLPYSPFVWGSLLVLLVAAVGFMLVSRRILTRGPSTATVLVAVTCITVMLWRHGWHAGVGFEGRVVAPMVRADFHAKSPAIGALRADQKNEPSRAFGFQGNFFPGWTGVYRLEGIHGPDALVNPRFRELIEACGFERIWDWRLYQEFSKFPPLHRFYDVLNVRHYLDYRSNQGLLGAQLTPVFIGDLDVYRSETTWPRAFFTDRLAPYATPKDFAQLIASGDGRPFAAMQSNDPLFRREIPTELASRTVTPARNYRLTANTTALEIDASGPGLVVLTEAWLDRDFRVTLNGRRVDYLRVNHAFKGVVIPSAGSHRIEFTYRPRRFALSLNLAGLGLILLAGSCYLVRRAERSAAASASRAGRRA
;
A
#
# COMPACT_ATOMS: atom_id res chain seq x y z
N MET A 1 -3.85 55.12 6.19
CA MET A 1 -3.97 53.79 6.82
C MET A 1 -5.44 53.35 6.89
N LYS A 2 -6.10 53.01 5.76
CA LYS A 2 -7.43 52.36 5.83
C LYS A 2 -7.21 50.98 6.45
N SER A 3 -7.69 50.81 7.68
CA SER A 3 -7.33 49.73 8.60
C SER A 3 -7.35 48.36 7.92
N PHE A 4 -6.22 47.64 7.96
CA PHE A 4 -6.17 46.23 7.53
C PHE A 4 -7.07 45.34 8.42
N LEU A 5 -7.49 45.85 9.58
CA LEU A 5 -8.46 45.29 10.52
C LEU A 5 -9.90 45.72 10.19
N SER A 6 -10.28 45.77 8.91
CA SER A 6 -11.69 45.95 8.57
C SER A 6 -12.51 44.78 9.11
N LEU A 7 -13.76 45.04 9.53
CA LEU A 7 -14.64 44.00 10.05
C LEU A 7 -14.73 42.76 9.13
N PRO A 8 -14.87 42.89 7.78
CA PRO A 8 -14.86 41.71 6.90
C PRO A 8 -13.55 40.92 6.91
N ASN A 9 -12.40 41.59 7.03
CA ASN A 9 -11.10 40.90 7.10
C ASN A 9 -10.95 40.14 8.43
N LEU A 10 -11.36 40.77 9.54
CA LEU A 10 -11.35 40.16 10.86
C LEU A 10 -12.25 38.93 10.92
N LEU A 11 -13.49 39.04 10.42
CA LEU A 11 -14.43 37.92 10.38
C LEU A 11 -13.94 36.77 9.50
N ALA A 12 -13.39 37.07 8.31
CA ALA A 12 -12.85 36.04 7.41
C ALA A 12 -11.61 35.34 8.00
N ALA A 13 -10.71 36.10 8.64
CA ALA A 13 -9.54 35.54 9.32
C ALA A 13 -9.94 34.71 10.55
N ALA A 14 -10.94 35.17 11.32
CA ALA A 14 -11.48 34.44 12.46
C ALA A 14 -12.12 33.12 12.02
N LEU A 15 -12.90 33.13 10.93
CA LEU A 15 -13.48 31.92 10.35
C LEU A 15 -12.40 30.91 9.96
N LEU A 16 -11.37 31.33 9.21
CA LEU A 16 -10.28 30.44 8.83
C LEU A 16 -9.55 29.89 10.06
N SER A 17 -9.29 30.74 11.05
CA SER A 17 -8.64 30.35 12.30
C SER A 17 -9.43 29.30 13.08
N ILE A 18 -10.74 29.46 13.19
CA ILE A 18 -11.64 28.49 13.82
C ILE A 18 -11.58 27.17 13.06
N VAL A 19 -11.75 27.21 11.73
CA VAL A 19 -11.75 26.01 10.87
C VAL A 19 -10.45 25.21 11.00
N VAL A 20 -9.28 25.87 10.99
CA VAL A 20 -7.98 25.21 11.14
C VAL A 20 -7.76 24.68 12.56
N SER A 21 -8.44 25.24 13.56
CA SER A 21 -8.33 24.80 14.95
C SER A 21 -9.23 23.60 15.30
N ILE A 22 -10.34 23.39 14.56
CA ILE A 22 -11.32 22.33 14.83
C ILE A 22 -10.67 20.93 14.97
N PRO A 23 -9.77 20.49 14.07
CA PRO A 23 -9.15 19.17 14.18
C PRO A 23 -8.29 18.97 15.43
N PHE A 24 -7.97 20.02 16.19
CA PHE A 24 -7.15 19.96 17.40
C PHE A 24 -7.96 20.12 18.69
N LEU A 25 -9.28 20.14 18.59
CA LEU A 25 -10.17 20.26 19.75
C LEU A 25 -10.31 18.91 20.49
N PRO A 26 -10.57 18.91 21.81
CA PRO A 26 -10.72 17.70 22.61
C PRO A 26 -11.70 16.67 22.02
N PHE A 27 -12.85 17.10 21.48
CA PHE A 27 -13.81 16.19 20.86
C PHE A 27 -13.25 15.48 19.61
N ALA A 28 -12.29 16.12 18.94
CA ALA A 28 -11.61 15.57 17.78
C ALA A 28 -10.41 14.72 18.18
N ALA A 29 -9.90 14.79 19.41
CA ALA A 29 -8.62 14.20 19.77
C ALA A 29 -8.54 12.69 19.44
N PRO A 30 -7.37 12.15 19.06
CA PRO A 30 -7.19 10.72 18.85
C PRO A 30 -7.68 9.88 20.03
N VAL A 31 -8.22 8.69 19.76
CA VAL A 31 -8.80 7.80 20.79
C VAL A 31 -7.80 7.58 21.93
N LYS A 32 -6.53 7.35 21.58
CA LYS A 32 -5.43 7.09 22.53
C LYS A 32 -5.04 8.27 23.43
N THR A 33 -5.65 9.43 23.20
CA THR A 33 -5.35 10.68 23.90
C THR A 33 -6.57 11.29 24.60
N GLN A 34 -7.76 10.71 24.44
CA GLN A 34 -8.99 11.27 25.03
C GLN A 34 -9.15 10.90 26.50
N PHE A 35 -9.13 9.61 26.82
CA PHE A 35 -9.26 9.09 28.18
C PHE A 35 -8.28 7.96 28.43
N ARG A 36 -7.89 7.76 29.70
CA ARG A 36 -6.97 6.69 30.11
C ARG A 36 -7.47 6.04 31.39
N PHE A 37 -7.51 4.72 31.42
CA PHE A 37 -7.60 3.96 32.66
C PHE A 37 -6.19 3.77 33.20
N GLU A 38 -5.91 4.38 34.35
CA GLU A 38 -4.64 4.27 35.05
C GLU A 38 -4.81 3.33 36.25
N ILE A 39 -3.88 2.39 36.41
CA ILE A 39 -3.78 1.53 37.59
C ILE A 39 -2.31 1.30 37.92
N THR A 40 -1.96 1.38 39.20
CA THR A 40 -0.59 1.14 39.66
C THR A 40 -0.44 -0.32 40.02
N ALA A 41 0.50 -1.00 39.35
CA ALA A 41 0.76 -2.42 39.51
C ALA A 41 2.19 -2.69 40.01
N THR A 42 2.34 -3.68 40.88
CA THR A 42 3.64 -4.20 41.31
C THR A 42 3.63 -5.73 41.15
N ASN A 43 4.60 -6.27 40.40
CA ASN A 43 4.81 -7.69 40.20
C ASN A 43 6.31 -7.97 40.07
N ALA A 44 6.81 -9.06 40.66
CA ALA A 44 8.22 -9.41 40.59
C ALA A 44 8.68 -9.73 39.16
N THR A 45 7.81 -10.31 38.34
CA THR A 45 8.10 -10.71 36.96
C THR A 45 7.49 -9.73 35.94
N ALA A 46 8.05 -9.69 34.75
CA ALA A 46 7.43 -8.97 33.64
C ALA A 46 6.10 -9.64 33.26
N ALA A 47 5.10 -8.84 32.88
CA ALA A 47 3.79 -9.30 32.45
C ALA A 47 3.21 -8.38 31.37
N LEU A 48 2.15 -8.82 30.69
CA LEU A 48 1.43 -8.03 29.69
C LEU A 48 -0.06 -7.87 30.06
N PRO A 49 -0.39 -7.01 31.04
CA PRO A 49 -1.78 -6.76 31.40
C PRO A 49 -2.62 -6.25 30.22
N GLN A 50 -3.88 -6.68 30.16
CA GLN A 50 -4.84 -6.27 29.15
C GLN A 50 -6.14 -5.80 29.78
N LEU A 51 -6.60 -4.61 29.40
CA LEU A 51 -7.90 -4.07 29.79
C LEU A 51 -8.88 -4.17 28.63
N PHE A 52 -9.99 -4.86 28.84
CA PHE A 52 -11.13 -4.91 27.95
C PHE A 52 -12.23 -3.97 28.44
N PHE A 53 -13.00 -3.41 27.51
CA PHE A 53 -14.10 -2.49 27.82
C PHE A 53 -15.32 -2.76 26.93
N ASP A 54 -16.52 -2.70 27.54
CA ASP A 54 -17.79 -2.88 26.82
C ASP A 54 -18.39 -1.51 26.46
N VAL A 55 -18.36 -1.18 25.17
CA VAL A 55 -18.98 0.03 24.58
C VAL A 55 -20.37 -0.23 23.97
N GLY A 56 -21.08 -1.25 24.46
CA GLY A 56 -22.40 -1.67 24.00
C GLY A 56 -22.39 -2.86 23.04
N ARG A 57 -21.23 -3.50 22.84
CA ARG A 57 -21.04 -4.67 21.96
C ARG A 57 -20.62 -5.93 22.73
N GLY A 58 -20.54 -5.86 24.05
CA GLY A 58 -19.95 -6.89 24.90
C GLY A 58 -18.42 -6.81 24.92
N ILE A 59 -17.81 -7.54 25.86
CA ILE A 59 -16.36 -7.67 25.99
C ILE A 59 -15.79 -8.43 24.78
N ASN A 60 -14.86 -7.81 24.05
CA ASN A 60 -14.26 -8.39 22.85
C ASN A 60 -12.83 -7.86 22.62
N GLU A 61 -12.03 -8.57 21.81
CA GLU A 61 -10.61 -8.24 21.58
C GLU A 61 -10.40 -6.87 20.92
N ALA A 62 -11.32 -6.45 20.05
CA ALA A 62 -11.20 -5.18 19.33
C ALA A 62 -11.38 -3.96 20.26
N ASP A 63 -12.11 -4.14 21.36
CA ASP A 63 -12.35 -3.14 22.40
C ASP A 63 -11.49 -3.44 23.64
N SER A 64 -10.17 -3.49 23.43
CA SER A 64 -9.19 -3.73 24.48
C SER A 64 -7.89 -2.94 24.29
N ALA A 65 -7.09 -2.83 25.35
CA ALA A 65 -5.77 -2.23 25.32
C ALA A 65 -4.79 -3.01 26.19
N ARG A 66 -3.55 -3.18 25.72
CA ARG A 66 -2.47 -3.84 26.45
C ARG A 66 -1.43 -2.83 26.92
N GLU A 67 -0.86 -3.07 28.09
CA GLU A 67 0.29 -2.33 28.61
C GLU A 67 1.38 -3.31 29.05
N SER A 68 2.64 -2.88 29.03
CA SER A 68 3.75 -3.73 29.49
C SER A 68 4.11 -3.41 30.93
N LEU A 69 4.14 -4.45 31.77
CA LEU A 69 4.70 -4.39 33.11
C LEU A 69 6.13 -4.95 33.04
N VAL A 70 7.14 -4.14 33.38
CA VAL A 70 8.57 -4.53 33.26
C VAL A 70 8.95 -5.57 34.32
N GLY A 71 8.17 -5.70 35.40
CA GLY A 71 8.51 -6.48 36.58
C GLY A 71 9.47 -5.76 37.52
N GLY A 72 9.58 -6.24 38.75
CA GLY A 72 10.41 -5.68 39.82
C GLY A 72 9.63 -5.25 41.06
N THR A 73 10.34 -4.75 42.07
CA THR A 73 9.73 -4.34 43.36
C THR A 73 9.16 -2.93 43.35
N ALA A 74 9.46 -2.13 42.31
CA ALA A 74 8.97 -0.76 42.18
C ALA A 74 7.55 -0.73 41.59
N PRO A 75 6.62 0.05 42.17
CA PRO A 75 5.29 0.27 41.58
C PRO A 75 5.37 0.93 40.20
N GLN A 76 4.58 0.44 39.25
CA GLN A 76 4.53 0.93 37.87
C GLN A 76 3.10 1.34 37.51
N VAL A 77 2.93 2.54 36.95
CA VAL A 77 1.63 3.00 36.47
C VAL A 77 1.37 2.43 35.07
N LEU A 78 0.36 1.56 34.97
CA LEU A 78 -0.18 1.07 33.71
C LEU A 78 -1.28 2.03 33.24
N SER A 79 -1.21 2.49 32.01
CA SER A 79 -2.07 3.55 31.47
C SER A 79 -2.75 3.11 30.17
N PHE A 80 -3.90 2.45 30.29
CA PHE A 80 -4.65 1.92 29.15
C PHE A 80 -5.49 3.01 28.46
N PRO A 81 -5.36 3.23 27.14
CA PRO A 81 -6.20 4.20 26.41
C PRO A 81 -7.67 3.76 26.34
N LEU A 82 -8.58 4.72 26.52
CA LEU A 82 -10.04 4.54 26.42
C LEU A 82 -10.65 5.52 25.40
N PRO A 83 -11.44 5.07 24.41
CA PRO A 83 -12.20 5.96 23.51
C PRO A 83 -13.29 6.76 24.22
N ALA A 84 -13.70 7.91 23.67
CA ALA A 84 -15.00 8.47 24.01
C ALA A 84 -16.13 7.51 23.61
N GLY A 85 -17.12 7.34 24.48
CA GLY A 85 -18.22 6.40 24.27
C GLY A 85 -18.99 6.09 25.53
N ASP A 86 -20.02 5.25 25.38
CA ASP A 86 -20.86 4.78 26.47
C ASP A 86 -20.33 3.45 27.00
N TYR A 87 -19.85 3.43 28.24
CA TYR A 87 -19.24 2.26 28.86
C TYR A 87 -20.22 1.52 29.76
N ARG A 88 -20.30 0.21 29.59
CA ARG A 88 -21.19 -0.69 30.36
C ARG A 88 -20.45 -1.58 31.33
N GLY A 89 -19.17 -1.87 31.09
CA GLY A 89 -18.34 -2.74 31.94
C GLY A 89 -16.88 -2.77 31.51
N PHE A 90 -16.03 -3.32 32.38
CA PHE A 90 -14.61 -3.54 32.10
C PHE A 90 -14.21 -4.94 32.57
N ARG A 91 -13.22 -5.53 31.89
CA ARG A 91 -12.51 -6.74 32.31
C ARG A 91 -11.01 -6.44 32.29
N LEU A 92 -10.28 -6.80 33.33
CA LEU A 92 -8.84 -6.66 33.43
C LEU A 92 -8.21 -8.05 33.54
N ASP A 93 -7.30 -8.34 32.63
CA ASP A 93 -6.44 -9.53 32.67
C ASP A 93 -5.10 -9.06 33.24
N PRO A 94 -4.83 -9.28 34.53
CA PRO A 94 -3.72 -8.61 35.21
C PRO A 94 -2.36 -9.27 34.94
N LEU A 95 -2.34 -10.53 34.45
CA LEU A 95 -1.15 -11.31 34.14
C LEU A 95 -1.44 -12.21 32.93
N ASP A 96 -0.39 -12.61 32.20
CA ASP A 96 -0.42 -13.56 31.07
C ASP A 96 0.05 -14.98 31.47
N ARG A 97 0.28 -15.19 32.77
CA ARG A 97 0.86 -16.40 33.36
C ARG A 97 0.58 -16.45 34.86
N ALA A 98 0.89 -17.60 35.47
CA ALA A 98 0.81 -17.75 36.91
C ALA A 98 1.76 -16.77 37.66
N GLY A 99 1.25 -16.11 38.70
CA GLY A 99 2.01 -15.15 39.48
C GLY A 99 1.22 -14.47 40.59
N LYS A 100 1.88 -13.50 41.23
CA LYS A 100 1.31 -12.65 42.29
C LYS A 100 1.43 -11.19 41.87
N ILE A 101 0.34 -10.45 41.92
CA ILE A 101 0.32 -9.03 41.54
C ILE A 101 -0.43 -8.20 42.58
N THR A 102 0.09 -7.00 42.82
CA THR A 102 -0.52 -6.00 43.69
C THR A 102 -0.98 -4.81 42.86
N LEU A 103 -2.25 -4.42 43.00
CA LEU A 103 -2.90 -3.34 42.26
C LEU A 103 -3.38 -2.24 43.22
N THR A 104 -3.16 -0.97 42.84
CA THR A 104 -3.57 0.21 43.61
C THR A 104 -3.98 1.36 42.67
N GLN A 105 -4.75 2.34 43.18
CA GLN A 105 -5.07 3.60 42.50
C GLN A 105 -5.72 3.45 41.10
N ALA A 106 -6.72 2.58 40.96
CA ALA A 106 -7.46 2.42 39.71
C ALA A 106 -8.37 3.63 39.43
N LEU A 107 -8.16 4.33 38.32
CA LEU A 107 -8.95 5.51 37.95
C LEU A 107 -9.03 5.73 36.44
N ILE A 108 -10.03 6.47 35.99
CA ILE A 108 -10.09 7.01 34.62
C ILE A 108 -9.74 8.49 34.66
N ARG A 109 -8.77 8.89 33.85
CA ARG A 109 -8.31 10.26 33.68
C ARG A 109 -8.70 10.78 32.29
N GLY A 110 -9.20 12.01 32.23
CA GLY A 110 -9.40 12.74 30.98
C GLY A 110 -8.10 13.35 30.44
N ALA A 111 -8.13 13.80 29.19
CA ALA A 111 -6.99 14.43 28.52
C ALA A 111 -6.43 15.68 29.24
N ASP A 112 -7.23 16.34 30.08
CA ASP A 112 -6.87 17.51 30.89
C ASP A 112 -6.25 17.15 32.25
N GLY A 113 -6.11 15.85 32.54
CA GLY A 113 -5.60 15.34 33.80
C GLY A 113 -6.67 15.15 34.88
N ARG A 114 -7.92 15.54 34.64
CA ARG A 114 -9.03 15.40 35.59
C ARG A 114 -9.41 13.94 35.76
N VAL A 115 -9.59 13.52 37.01
CA VAL A 115 -10.12 12.19 37.32
C VAL A 115 -11.61 12.18 37.04
N VAL A 116 -12.02 11.39 36.05
CA VAL A 116 -13.42 11.21 35.65
C VAL A 116 -14.11 10.17 36.52
N ARG A 117 -13.39 9.09 36.87
CA ARG A 117 -13.89 8.02 37.73
C ARG A 117 -12.77 7.37 38.54
N ARG A 118 -13.08 6.88 39.74
CA ARG A 118 -12.19 6.05 40.57
C ARG A 118 -12.86 4.69 40.78
N PHE A 119 -12.05 3.65 40.90
CA PHE A 119 -12.47 2.30 41.23
C PHE A 119 -11.83 1.88 42.54
N ALA A 120 -12.65 1.36 43.45
CA ALA A 120 -12.16 0.79 44.70
C ALA A 120 -11.65 -0.65 44.46
N PRO A 121 -10.75 -1.18 45.32
CA PRO A 121 -10.37 -2.59 45.28
C PRO A 121 -11.56 -3.56 45.27
N ASP A 122 -12.69 -3.18 45.88
CA ASP A 122 -13.93 -3.97 45.91
C ASP A 122 -14.73 -3.99 44.62
N ASP A 123 -14.41 -3.11 43.67
CA ASP A 123 -15.00 -3.16 42.33
C ASP A 123 -14.40 -4.31 41.50
N PHE A 124 -13.22 -4.83 41.88
CA PHE A 124 -12.54 -5.94 41.20
C PHE A 124 -13.02 -7.29 41.72
N VAL A 125 -13.61 -8.08 40.82
CA VAL A 125 -14.19 -9.39 41.11
C VAL A 125 -13.38 -10.47 40.39
N PRO A 126 -12.91 -11.52 41.08
CA PRO A 126 -12.30 -12.67 40.43
C PRO A 126 -13.29 -13.39 39.50
N GLU A 127 -12.91 -13.62 38.24
CA GLU A 127 -13.75 -14.35 37.28
C GLU A 127 -13.12 -15.66 36.81
N ASN A 128 -11.80 -15.70 36.55
CA ASN A 128 -11.12 -16.90 36.06
C ASN A 128 -9.68 -17.01 36.60
N GLN A 129 -9.25 -18.22 36.97
CA GLN A 129 -7.87 -18.57 37.35
C GLN A 129 -7.21 -17.69 38.43
N ILE A 130 -8.01 -17.11 39.34
CA ILE A 130 -7.55 -16.37 40.52
C ILE A 130 -7.74 -17.26 41.74
N ALA A 131 -6.65 -17.66 42.38
CA ALA A 131 -6.69 -18.53 43.56
C ALA A 131 -7.05 -17.75 44.84
N THR A 132 -6.48 -16.55 45.03
CA THR A 132 -6.80 -15.71 46.20
C THR A 132 -6.89 -14.24 45.83
N ARG A 133 -7.81 -13.56 46.49
CA ARG A 133 -8.02 -12.11 46.45
C ARG A 133 -8.00 -11.58 47.89
N SER A 134 -7.06 -10.69 48.19
CA SER A 134 -6.97 -10.01 49.48
C SER A 134 -7.03 -8.50 49.29
N VAL A 135 -7.86 -7.81 50.07
CA VAL A 135 -7.97 -6.35 50.06
C VAL A 135 -7.45 -5.81 51.38
N GLN A 136 -6.50 -4.89 51.33
CA GLN A 136 -5.95 -4.19 52.48
C GLN A 136 -5.97 -2.68 52.20
N GLY A 137 -7.00 -2.00 52.73
CA GLY A 137 -7.24 -0.58 52.44
C GLY A 137 -7.46 -0.35 50.93
N GLU A 138 -6.62 0.51 50.33
CA GLU A 138 -6.65 0.84 48.89
C GLU A 138 -5.83 -0.14 48.03
N THR A 139 -5.35 -1.24 48.62
CA THR A 139 -4.48 -2.22 47.96
C THR A 139 -5.20 -3.52 47.70
N LEU A 140 -5.17 -3.97 46.45
CA LEU A 140 -5.69 -5.26 46.00
C LEU A 140 -4.50 -6.20 45.73
N GLU A 141 -4.41 -7.29 46.47
CA GLU A 141 -3.42 -8.35 46.24
C GLU A 141 -4.10 -9.57 45.63
N LEU A 142 -3.49 -10.10 44.56
CA LEU A 142 -4.01 -11.22 43.79
C LEU A 142 -2.93 -12.28 43.63
N VAL A 143 -3.32 -13.53 43.86
CA VAL A 143 -2.50 -14.71 43.53
C VAL A 143 -3.29 -15.57 42.56
N THR A 144 -2.71 -15.87 41.41
CA THR A 144 -3.34 -16.73 40.41
C THR A 144 -3.21 -18.22 40.79
N GLU A 145 -3.92 -19.08 40.08
CA GLU A 145 -3.69 -20.52 40.16
C GLU A 145 -2.27 -20.90 39.64
N PRO A 146 -1.64 -22.00 40.13
CA PRO A 146 -0.27 -22.38 39.76
C PRO A 146 -0.01 -22.67 38.27
N ALA A 147 -1.05 -23.01 37.52
CA ALA A 147 -0.99 -23.26 36.07
C ALA A 147 -1.81 -22.23 35.27
N ALA A 148 -2.07 -21.05 35.84
CA ALA A 148 -2.85 -20.01 35.20
C ALA A 148 -2.17 -19.52 33.91
N ILE A 149 -2.97 -19.41 32.86
CA ILE A 149 -2.60 -18.88 31.54
C ILE A 149 -3.53 -17.75 31.09
N ASP A 150 -4.68 -17.58 31.76
CA ASP A 150 -5.70 -16.58 31.46
C ASP A 150 -6.42 -16.12 32.75
N PRO A 151 -5.71 -15.48 33.70
CA PRO A 151 -6.32 -14.93 34.91
C PRO A 151 -7.17 -13.69 34.57
N ILE A 152 -8.42 -13.66 35.06
CA ILE A 152 -9.41 -12.63 34.69
C ILE A 152 -10.01 -11.98 35.95
N LEU A 153 -10.08 -10.64 35.92
CA LEU A 153 -10.85 -9.82 36.86
C LEU A 153 -11.97 -9.08 36.12
N GLY A 154 -13.21 -9.23 36.58
CA GLY A 154 -14.30 -8.33 36.23
C GLY A 154 -14.22 -7.04 37.04
N LEU A 155 -14.48 -5.89 36.40
CA LEU A 155 -14.66 -4.62 37.10
C LEU A 155 -16.15 -4.25 37.12
N LYS A 156 -16.71 -4.19 38.32
CA LYS A 156 -18.09 -3.76 38.54
C LYS A 156 -18.25 -2.28 38.19
N VAL A 157 -19.24 -2.00 37.34
CA VAL A 157 -19.68 -0.63 37.03
C VAL A 157 -21.15 -0.52 37.42
N ALA A 158 -21.45 0.24 38.48
CA ALA A 158 -22.80 0.30 39.06
C ALA A 158 -23.89 0.78 38.07
N ALA A 159 -23.53 1.64 37.12
CA ALA A 159 -24.40 2.08 36.03
C ALA A 159 -23.56 2.49 34.81
N PRO A 160 -24.08 2.29 33.58
CA PRO A 160 -23.44 2.77 32.37
C PRO A 160 -23.17 4.27 32.43
N PHE A 161 -22.05 4.71 31.86
CA PHE A 161 -21.64 6.11 31.86
C PHE A 161 -20.94 6.50 30.56
N THR A 162 -21.05 7.78 30.20
CA THR A 162 -20.48 8.30 28.95
C THR A 162 -19.17 9.04 29.20
N LEU A 163 -18.13 8.67 28.47
CA LEU A 163 -16.89 9.45 28.37
C LEU A 163 -16.97 10.35 27.14
N GLN A 164 -17.04 11.67 27.35
CA GLN A 164 -17.04 12.66 26.28
C GLN A 164 -16.41 13.97 26.74
N SER A 165 -15.79 14.71 25.82
CA SER A 165 -15.29 16.06 26.10
C SER A 165 -16.45 17.03 26.38
N SER A 166 -16.30 17.92 27.35
CA SER A 166 -17.35 18.91 27.64
C SER A 166 -17.35 20.10 26.67
N LEU A 167 -18.48 20.80 26.55
CA LEU A 167 -18.57 22.00 25.71
C LEU A 167 -17.59 23.09 26.15
N SER A 168 -17.45 23.29 27.47
CA SER A 168 -16.53 24.26 28.05
C SER A 168 -15.06 23.94 27.74
N GLU A 169 -14.66 22.66 27.82
CA GLU A 169 -13.32 22.20 27.40
C GLU A 169 -13.05 22.51 25.92
N ASN A 170 -14.01 22.23 25.05
CA ASN A 170 -13.88 22.50 23.62
C ASN A 170 -13.83 24.01 23.31
N LEU A 171 -14.66 24.83 23.94
CA LEU A 171 -14.63 26.29 23.76
C LEU A 171 -13.33 26.91 24.28
N ARG A 172 -12.83 26.44 25.43
CA ARG A 172 -11.53 26.87 25.98
C ARG A 172 -10.39 26.50 25.05
N SER A 173 -10.34 25.27 24.56
CA SER A 173 -9.32 24.81 23.60
C SER A 173 -9.39 25.58 22.28
N LEU A 174 -10.61 25.87 21.80
CA LEU A 174 -10.83 26.68 20.61
C LEU A 174 -10.29 28.09 20.80
N ALA A 175 -10.59 28.75 21.91
CA ALA A 175 -10.06 30.09 22.19
C ALA A 175 -8.52 30.09 22.25
N LEU A 176 -7.93 29.11 22.96
CA LEU A 176 -6.48 28.99 23.13
C LEU A 176 -5.74 28.74 21.80
N ARG A 177 -6.38 28.10 20.80
CA ARG A 177 -5.76 27.79 19.51
C ARG A 177 -6.12 28.79 18.41
N ALA A 178 -7.37 29.25 18.37
CA ALA A 178 -7.87 30.13 17.34
C ALA A 178 -7.41 31.59 17.53
N LEU A 179 -7.21 32.07 18.76
CA LEU A 179 -6.73 33.46 18.96
C LEU A 179 -5.29 33.65 18.47
N PRO A 180 -4.31 32.78 18.82
CA PRO A 180 -2.97 32.88 18.25
C PRO A 180 -2.95 32.67 16.74
N THR A 181 -3.70 31.70 16.22
CA THR A 181 -3.79 31.45 14.78
C THR A 181 -4.37 32.64 14.02
N LEU A 182 -5.39 33.30 14.59
CA LEU A 182 -5.93 34.55 14.07
C LEU A 182 -4.86 35.65 14.04
N ALA A 183 -4.11 35.83 15.13
CA ALA A 183 -3.04 36.83 15.19
C ALA A 183 -1.96 36.58 14.10
N VAL A 184 -1.56 35.31 13.90
CA VAL A 184 -0.64 34.91 12.84
C VAL A 184 -1.22 35.20 11.46
N LEU A 185 -2.48 34.84 11.19
CA LEU A 185 -3.13 35.11 9.92
C LEU A 185 -3.23 36.60 9.62
N LEU A 186 -3.57 37.44 10.61
CA LEU A 186 -3.60 38.88 10.46
C LEU A 186 -2.20 39.46 10.23
N GLY A 187 -1.17 38.93 10.90
CA GLY A 187 0.23 39.26 10.66
C GLY A 187 0.69 38.92 9.24
N LEU A 188 0.32 37.74 8.74
CA LEU A 188 0.59 37.30 7.37
C LEU A 188 -0.13 38.18 6.34
N VAL A 189 -1.39 38.52 6.58
CA VAL A 189 -2.15 39.47 5.74
C VAL A 189 -1.48 40.83 5.71
N TRP A 190 -1.03 41.34 6.86
CA TRP A 190 -0.32 42.60 6.96
C TRP A 190 1.02 42.57 6.21
N LEU A 191 1.80 41.50 6.38
CA LEU A 191 3.06 41.28 5.68
C LEU A 191 2.86 41.17 4.16
N PHE A 192 1.84 40.42 3.75
CA PHE A 192 1.45 40.28 2.35
C PHE A 192 1.12 41.63 1.74
N ARG A 193 0.31 42.46 2.44
CA ARG A 193 -0.02 43.82 2.01
C ARG A 193 1.20 44.72 1.85
N ARG A 194 2.15 44.66 2.79
CA ARG A 194 3.42 45.42 2.70
C ARG A 194 4.33 44.96 1.56
N SER A 195 4.16 43.72 1.11
CA SER A 195 5.00 43.10 0.09
C SER A 195 4.29 42.91 -1.25
N LEU A 196 3.13 43.55 -1.46
CA LEU A 196 2.30 43.37 -2.67
C LEU A 196 3.10 43.59 -3.96
N ASP A 197 3.95 44.62 -4.01
CA ASP A 197 4.77 44.92 -5.19
C ASP A 197 5.87 43.88 -5.45
N ARG A 198 6.29 43.14 -4.42
CA ARG A 198 7.20 42.00 -4.58
C ARG A 198 6.43 40.79 -5.10
N PHE A 199 5.26 40.51 -4.53
CA PHE A 199 4.40 39.40 -4.97
C PHE A 199 3.88 39.59 -6.39
N SER A 200 3.54 40.82 -6.79
CA SER A 200 3.11 41.12 -8.16
C SER A 200 4.25 40.86 -9.15
N ARG A 201 5.47 41.29 -8.86
CA ARG A 201 6.67 40.98 -9.67
C ARG A 201 6.94 39.48 -9.77
N VAL A 202 6.83 38.75 -8.66
CA VAL A 202 6.95 37.28 -8.66
C VAL A 202 5.85 36.65 -9.52
N TRP A 203 4.61 37.11 -9.40
CA TRP A 203 3.50 36.63 -10.23
C TRP A 203 3.73 36.91 -11.71
N THR A 204 4.17 38.11 -12.09
CA THR A 204 4.51 38.44 -13.49
C THR A 204 5.63 37.52 -14.00
N TRP A 205 6.67 37.28 -13.18
CA TRP A 205 7.76 36.36 -13.53
C TRP A 205 7.28 34.92 -13.74
N LEU A 206 6.37 34.45 -12.88
CA LEU A 206 5.74 33.12 -12.97
C LEU A 206 4.78 33.02 -14.17
N ALA A 207 3.98 34.06 -14.42
CA ALA A 207 3.05 34.14 -15.54
C ALA A 207 3.78 34.13 -16.89
N ALA A 208 4.96 34.73 -16.97
CA ALA A 208 5.85 34.63 -18.13
C ALA A 208 6.45 33.22 -18.33
N ARG A 209 6.38 32.33 -17.32
CA ARG A 209 6.96 30.99 -17.32
C ARG A 209 5.97 29.97 -16.76
N PRO A 210 4.80 29.79 -17.39
CA PRO A 210 3.67 29.11 -16.77
C PRO A 210 3.96 27.64 -16.44
N ALA A 211 4.77 26.94 -17.25
CA ALA A 211 5.20 25.57 -16.95
C ALA A 211 6.08 25.50 -15.69
N ARG A 212 6.98 26.47 -15.47
CA ARG A 212 7.80 26.55 -14.25
C ARG A 212 6.93 26.91 -13.04
N ALA A 213 5.94 27.78 -13.25
CA ALA A 213 4.98 28.12 -12.19
C ALA A 213 4.18 26.90 -11.73
N VAL A 214 3.72 26.04 -12.65
CA VAL A 214 3.08 24.76 -12.30
C VAL A 214 4.04 23.86 -11.52
N ALA A 215 5.29 23.72 -11.96
CA ALA A 215 6.29 22.90 -11.27
C ALA A 215 6.58 23.38 -9.83
N ILE A 216 6.68 24.71 -9.62
CA ILE A 216 6.87 25.30 -8.28
C ILE A 216 5.59 25.15 -7.44
N GLY A 217 4.41 25.38 -8.02
CA GLY A 217 3.13 25.16 -7.36
C GLY A 217 2.94 23.71 -6.91
N ALA A 218 3.39 22.75 -7.71
CA ALA A 218 3.42 21.34 -7.35
C ALA A 218 4.32 21.07 -6.14
N VAL A 219 5.49 21.71 -6.02
CA VAL A 219 6.34 21.59 -4.81
C VAL A 219 5.60 22.08 -3.58
N ILE A 220 4.95 23.24 -3.65
CA ILE A 220 4.16 23.80 -2.55
C ILE A 220 3.03 22.83 -2.15
N ALA A 221 2.37 22.21 -3.12
CA ALA A 221 1.32 21.24 -2.88
C ALA A 221 1.83 19.94 -2.21
N VAL A 222 3.00 19.44 -2.61
CA VAL A 222 3.65 18.30 -1.95
C VAL A 222 4.01 18.65 -0.51
N VAL A 223 4.61 19.82 -0.29
CA VAL A 223 4.94 20.30 1.06
C VAL A 223 3.68 20.41 1.91
N ALA A 224 2.62 21.04 1.41
CA ALA A 224 1.37 21.18 2.14
C ALA A 224 0.71 19.84 2.45
N SER A 225 0.74 18.88 1.53
CA SER A 225 0.10 17.56 1.71
C SER A 225 0.95 16.54 2.46
N SER A 226 2.24 16.81 2.71
CA SER A 226 3.18 15.82 3.27
C SER A 226 4.25 16.43 4.19
N TYR A 227 3.95 17.59 4.79
CA TYR A 227 4.86 18.29 5.70
C TYR A 227 5.42 17.44 6.86
N PRO A 228 4.70 16.45 7.45
CA PRO A 228 5.27 15.65 8.54
C PRO A 228 6.44 14.79 8.08
N VAL A 229 6.39 14.29 6.84
CA VAL A 229 7.44 13.44 6.27
C VAL A 229 8.69 14.26 5.97
N ILE A 230 8.48 15.50 5.52
CA ILE A 230 9.56 16.42 5.13
C ILE A 230 10.24 17.03 6.38
N PHE A 231 9.46 17.45 7.38
CA PHE A 231 9.99 18.29 8.47
C PHE A 231 9.95 17.64 9.86
N LEU A 232 9.18 16.57 10.08
CA LEU A 232 8.89 16.07 11.44
C LEU A 232 9.39 14.63 11.69
N GLY A 233 10.33 14.14 10.88
CA GLY A 233 10.91 12.80 11.04
C GLY A 233 9.91 11.65 10.90
N LYS A 234 8.75 11.91 10.28
CA LYS A 234 7.75 10.88 9.97
C LYS A 234 8.05 10.22 8.62
N SER A 235 7.45 9.05 8.38
CA SER A 235 7.65 8.27 7.16
C SER A 235 6.31 7.76 6.62
N ILE A 236 6.21 7.67 5.29
CA ILE A 236 5.07 7.03 4.60
C ILE A 236 5.15 5.51 4.74
N VAL A 237 6.36 4.97 4.82
CA VAL A 237 6.65 3.53 4.91
C VAL A 237 7.10 3.15 6.33
N ALA A 238 6.32 3.50 7.34
CA ALA A 238 6.64 3.15 8.72
C ALA A 238 5.96 1.84 9.15
N PRO A 239 6.64 0.96 9.93
CA PRO A 239 6.04 -0.29 10.41
C PRO A 239 4.81 -0.04 11.29
N ASN A 240 4.85 1.04 12.07
CA ASN A 240 3.78 1.45 12.98
C ASN A 240 2.52 1.94 12.26
N ASN A 241 2.49 1.96 10.93
CA ASN A 241 1.21 2.06 10.21
C ASN A 241 0.28 0.86 10.51
N GLY A 242 0.80 -0.22 11.09
CA GLY A 242 0.03 -1.38 11.54
C GLY A 242 0.55 -2.72 11.01
N THR A 243 1.83 -2.83 10.64
CA THR A 243 2.42 -4.07 10.11
C THR A 243 3.38 -4.73 11.09
N LEU A 244 3.14 -6.01 11.36
CA LEU A 244 4.10 -6.89 12.04
C LEU A 244 5.26 -7.24 11.12
N LEU A 245 6.48 -7.30 11.67
CA LEU A 245 7.72 -7.52 10.93
C LEU A 245 8.58 -8.59 11.61
N LEU A 246 9.56 -8.23 12.45
CA LEU A 246 10.39 -9.22 13.14
C LEU A 246 9.70 -9.77 14.39
N TYR A 247 9.10 -8.89 15.18
CA TYR A 247 8.38 -9.23 16.40
C TYR A 247 6.86 -9.12 16.19
N GLU A 248 6.09 -9.91 16.93
CA GLU A 248 4.63 -9.91 16.90
C GLU A 248 3.98 -8.70 17.59
N ASP A 249 4.74 -7.95 18.39
CA ASP A 249 4.30 -6.74 19.09
C ASP A 249 5.05 -5.49 18.61
N PHE A 250 4.43 -4.33 18.79
CA PHE A 250 5.08 -3.04 18.54
C PHE A 250 5.97 -2.65 19.73
N PRO A 251 7.22 -2.20 19.48
CA PRO A 251 7.85 -1.97 18.18
C PRO A 251 8.28 -3.27 17.49
N THR A 252 8.02 -3.39 16.18
CA THR A 252 8.22 -4.65 15.43
C THR A 252 9.62 -4.83 14.83
N LEU A 253 10.54 -3.89 15.12
CA LEU A 253 11.92 -3.89 14.63
C LEU A 253 12.92 -3.67 15.76
N PRO A 254 14.15 -4.23 15.66
CA PRO A 254 15.19 -4.06 16.66
C PRO A 254 15.53 -2.59 16.90
N GLY A 255 15.67 -2.19 18.16
CA GLY A 255 16.09 -0.83 18.54
C GLY A 255 15.08 0.29 18.25
N TYR A 256 13.97 -0.01 17.57
CA TYR A 256 12.90 0.95 17.36
C TYR A 256 12.12 1.13 18.67
N ARG A 257 11.75 2.38 19.01
CA ARG A 257 11.21 2.72 20.35
C ARG A 257 9.75 3.16 20.34
N ASP A 258 9.24 3.60 19.19
CA ASP A 258 7.86 4.08 19.12
C ASP A 258 6.89 2.89 19.13
N ARG A 259 5.95 2.90 20.08
CA ARG A 259 4.89 1.90 20.24
C ARG A 259 3.54 2.38 19.70
N ALA A 260 3.42 3.66 19.37
CA ALA A 260 2.17 4.18 18.83
C ALA A 260 1.92 3.52 17.48
N VAL A 261 0.73 2.95 17.29
CA VAL A 261 0.26 2.40 16.00
C VAL A 261 -0.77 3.35 15.42
N GLY A 262 -0.60 3.71 14.15
CA GLY A 262 -1.49 4.59 13.42
C GLY A 262 -2.72 3.85 12.86
N ALA A 263 -3.82 4.56 12.67
CA ALA A 263 -4.99 4.05 12.00
C ALA A 263 -4.80 4.12 10.46
N HIS A 264 -4.73 2.96 9.80
CA HIS A 264 -4.57 2.85 8.35
C HIS A 264 -5.90 2.70 7.60
N SER A 265 -7.03 2.64 8.32
CA SER A 265 -8.39 2.75 7.79
C SER A 265 -8.70 1.85 6.59
N GLY A 266 -8.24 0.59 6.62
CA GLY A 266 -8.48 -0.40 5.56
C GLY A 266 -7.51 -0.33 4.36
N ALA A 267 -6.56 0.60 4.35
CA ALA A 267 -5.52 0.63 3.34
C ALA A 267 -4.63 -0.62 3.43
N ASP A 268 -4.30 -1.20 2.28
CA ASP A 268 -3.34 -2.31 2.18
C ASP A 268 -1.90 -1.80 2.38
N ILE A 269 -1.52 -1.74 3.65
CA ILE A 269 -0.18 -1.34 4.10
C ILE A 269 0.84 -2.47 4.06
N GLY A 270 0.36 -3.71 3.95
CA GLY A 270 1.19 -4.92 3.93
C GLY A 270 1.96 -5.07 2.62
N ALA A 271 1.35 -4.70 1.48
CA ALA A 271 1.99 -4.79 0.17
C ALA A 271 3.39 -4.15 0.15
N ILE A 272 3.54 -2.91 0.63
CA ILE A 272 4.85 -2.26 0.61
C ILE A 272 5.81 -2.87 1.64
N MET A 273 5.31 -3.19 2.84
CA MET A 273 6.13 -3.62 3.97
C MET A 273 6.65 -5.02 3.78
N TRP A 274 5.81 -5.96 3.38
CA TRP A 274 6.17 -7.39 3.29
C TRP A 274 6.71 -7.78 1.91
N GLN A 275 6.40 -7.02 0.85
CA GLN A 275 6.84 -7.34 -0.51
C GLN A 275 7.88 -6.34 -1.01
N HIS A 276 7.50 -5.08 -1.26
CA HIS A 276 8.33 -4.19 -2.08
C HIS A 276 9.60 -3.66 -1.39
N ILE A 277 9.57 -3.42 -0.07
CA ILE A 277 10.77 -3.05 0.68
C ILE A 277 11.79 -4.21 0.66
N PRO A 278 11.45 -5.45 1.07
CA PRO A 278 12.34 -6.59 0.92
C PRO A 278 12.85 -6.81 -0.51
N LEU A 279 11.97 -6.67 -1.51
CA LEU A 279 12.35 -6.81 -2.92
C LEU A 279 13.38 -5.77 -3.36
N SER A 280 13.34 -4.54 -2.83
CA SER A 280 14.35 -3.52 -3.15
C SER A 280 15.75 -3.87 -2.60
N MET A 281 15.81 -4.52 -1.45
CA MET A 281 17.07 -5.02 -0.87
C MET A 281 17.57 -6.26 -1.60
N LEU A 282 16.68 -7.17 -2.01
CA LEU A 282 17.02 -8.28 -2.89
C LEU A 282 17.64 -7.78 -4.20
N GLN A 283 17.03 -6.76 -4.82
CA GLN A 283 17.55 -6.16 -6.05
C GLN A 283 18.92 -5.50 -5.85
N HIS A 284 19.12 -4.85 -4.70
CA HIS A 284 20.41 -4.28 -4.34
C HIS A 284 21.47 -5.39 -4.28
N GLU A 285 21.18 -6.49 -3.61
CA GLU A 285 22.13 -7.60 -3.49
C GLU A 285 22.42 -8.27 -4.83
N ALA A 286 21.39 -8.53 -5.64
CA ALA A 286 21.58 -9.10 -6.96
C ALA A 286 22.56 -8.26 -7.79
N LEU A 287 22.37 -6.93 -7.83
CA LEU A 287 23.19 -6.03 -8.64
C LEU A 287 24.60 -5.80 -8.05
N PHE A 288 24.69 -5.48 -6.76
CA PHE A 288 25.91 -4.96 -6.15
C PHE A 288 26.76 -6.02 -5.44
N ARG A 289 26.14 -7.12 -4.97
CA ARG A 289 26.86 -8.24 -4.33
C ARG A 289 27.13 -9.37 -5.32
N ASP A 290 26.12 -9.76 -6.09
CA ASP A 290 26.20 -10.96 -6.93
C ASP A 290 26.58 -10.66 -8.39
N GLY A 291 26.42 -9.41 -8.85
CA GLY A 291 26.68 -9.02 -10.24
C GLY A 291 25.67 -9.60 -11.23
N GLU A 292 24.45 -9.89 -10.76
CA GLU A 292 23.39 -10.55 -11.51
C GLU A 292 22.15 -9.65 -11.68
N LEU A 293 21.36 -9.90 -12.71
CA LEU A 293 20.01 -9.33 -12.80
C LEU A 293 19.10 -9.98 -11.75
N PRO A 294 18.21 -9.24 -11.07
CA PRO A 294 17.30 -9.83 -10.10
C PRO A 294 16.18 -10.57 -10.84
N LEU A 295 16.33 -11.88 -11.08
CA LEU A 295 15.33 -12.68 -11.79
C LEU A 295 14.60 -13.65 -10.86
N TRP A 296 15.24 -14.08 -9.77
CA TRP A 296 14.74 -15.04 -8.80
C TRP A 296 14.64 -14.45 -7.39
N ASN A 297 13.61 -14.84 -6.63
CA ASN A 297 13.47 -14.56 -5.21
C ASN A 297 13.50 -15.87 -4.41
N ARG A 298 14.66 -16.18 -3.82
CA ARG A 298 14.88 -17.38 -3.00
C ARG A 298 14.23 -17.33 -1.61
N TYR A 299 13.82 -16.15 -1.13
CA TYR A 299 13.44 -15.98 0.28
C TYR A 299 12.00 -16.37 0.59
N ASN A 300 11.13 -16.45 -0.42
CA ASN A 300 9.72 -16.79 -0.24
C ASN A 300 9.41 -18.16 -0.86
N SER A 301 8.56 -18.95 -0.18
CA SER A 301 7.93 -20.16 -0.75
C SER A 301 8.91 -21.17 -1.37
N ALA A 302 10.08 -21.36 -0.74
CA ALA A 302 11.20 -22.17 -1.27
C ALA A 302 11.75 -21.71 -2.64
N GLY A 303 11.44 -20.48 -3.02
CA GLY A 303 11.86 -19.82 -4.24
C GLY A 303 10.70 -19.49 -5.18
N THR A 304 10.69 -18.26 -5.68
CA THR A 304 9.68 -17.75 -6.61
C THR A 304 10.30 -16.88 -7.69
N VAL A 305 9.61 -16.73 -8.82
CA VAL A 305 10.02 -15.81 -9.88
C VAL A 305 10.00 -14.37 -9.32
N HIS A 306 10.96 -13.53 -9.69
CA HIS A 306 10.99 -12.12 -9.25
C HIS A 306 10.49 -11.18 -10.34
N LEU A 307 11.21 -11.09 -11.47
CA LEU A 307 10.80 -10.25 -12.60
C LEU A 307 9.46 -10.71 -13.18
N GLY A 308 9.22 -12.03 -13.17
CA GLY A 308 7.98 -12.66 -13.62
C GLY A 308 6.74 -12.34 -12.77
N GLN A 309 6.87 -11.75 -11.57
CA GLN A 309 5.70 -11.35 -10.77
C GLN A 309 4.96 -10.14 -11.37
N GLY A 310 5.61 -9.37 -12.25
CA GLY A 310 5.07 -8.11 -12.76
C GLY A 310 4.99 -6.98 -11.70
N GLN A 311 5.53 -7.22 -10.50
CA GLN A 311 5.50 -6.29 -9.36
C GLN A 311 6.90 -5.86 -8.90
N SER A 312 7.97 -6.26 -9.59
CA SER A 312 9.34 -6.02 -9.14
C SER A 312 9.74 -4.54 -9.08
N MET A 313 9.06 -3.66 -9.82
CA MET A 313 9.48 -2.27 -10.06
C MET A 313 10.85 -2.11 -10.74
N PHE A 314 11.44 -3.21 -11.21
CA PHE A 314 12.75 -3.19 -11.86
C PHE A 314 12.63 -2.60 -13.26
N GLY A 315 13.02 -1.33 -13.40
CA GLY A 315 12.80 -0.54 -14.62
C GLY A 315 12.19 0.83 -14.34
N ASP A 316 11.61 1.05 -13.16
CA ASP A 316 11.18 2.38 -12.71
C ASP A 316 12.41 3.27 -12.39
N PRO A 317 12.60 4.41 -13.09
CA PRO A 317 13.73 5.31 -12.87
C PRO A 317 13.88 5.79 -11.43
N LEU A 318 12.77 6.08 -10.74
CA LEU A 318 12.83 6.53 -9.34
C LEU A 318 13.13 5.37 -8.38
N HIS A 319 12.82 4.13 -8.79
CA HIS A 319 13.09 2.94 -7.98
C HIS A 319 14.57 2.57 -7.93
N PHE A 320 15.33 2.84 -9.00
CA PHE A 320 16.78 2.59 -8.99
C PHE A 320 17.51 3.35 -7.88
N PHE A 321 17.01 4.53 -7.49
CA PHE A 321 17.51 5.25 -6.33
C PHE A 321 17.30 4.50 -5.02
N VAL A 322 16.12 3.89 -4.84
CA VAL A 322 15.79 3.07 -3.67
C VAL A 322 16.66 1.81 -3.63
N ILE A 323 16.85 1.16 -4.78
CA ILE A 323 17.76 0.01 -4.91
C ILE A 323 19.19 0.42 -4.54
N ALA A 324 19.69 1.53 -5.06
CA ALA A 324 21.03 2.02 -4.74
C ALA A 324 21.20 2.31 -3.23
N ALA A 325 20.16 2.81 -2.58
CA ALA A 325 20.11 3.07 -1.14
C ALA A 325 19.82 1.82 -0.28
N ASN A 326 19.91 0.61 -0.86
CA ASN A 326 19.62 -0.66 -0.20
C ASN A 326 18.27 -0.66 0.55
N GLY A 327 17.23 -0.11 -0.07
CA GLY A 327 15.87 -0.10 0.49
C GLY A 327 15.68 0.82 1.70
N ALA A 328 16.59 1.76 1.97
CA ALA A 328 16.48 2.66 3.12
C ALA A 328 15.15 3.44 3.15
N THR A 329 14.60 3.61 4.35
CA THR A 329 13.27 4.22 4.58
C THR A 329 13.17 5.65 4.03
N TRP A 330 14.23 6.46 4.16
CA TRP A 330 14.26 7.83 3.64
C TRP A 330 14.27 7.88 2.10
N ALA A 331 14.84 6.87 1.44
CA ALA A 331 14.88 6.80 -0.02
C ALA A 331 13.48 6.48 -0.58
N TRP A 332 12.74 5.62 0.11
CA TRP A 332 11.32 5.41 -0.14
C TRP A 332 10.51 6.69 0.05
N ASP A 333 10.65 7.40 1.18
CA ASP A 333 9.97 8.69 1.42
C ASP A 333 10.21 9.67 0.25
N LEU A 334 11.46 9.81 -0.19
CA LEU A 334 11.80 10.67 -1.33
C LEU A 334 11.11 10.23 -2.63
N LYS A 335 11.03 8.91 -2.89
CA LYS A 335 10.32 8.37 -4.05
C LYS A 335 8.83 8.74 -4.03
N TYR A 336 8.14 8.61 -2.90
CA TYR A 336 6.73 9.03 -2.77
C TYR A 336 6.55 10.53 -2.99
N LEU A 337 7.41 11.37 -2.41
CA LEU A 337 7.35 12.82 -2.57
C LEU A 337 7.59 13.24 -4.02
N ALA A 338 8.57 12.63 -4.69
CA ALA A 338 8.85 12.86 -6.11
C ALA A 338 7.69 12.41 -7.00
N ALA A 339 7.07 11.26 -6.69
CA ALA A 339 5.89 10.78 -7.42
C ALA A 339 4.71 11.76 -7.30
N LYS A 340 4.40 12.26 -6.10
CA LYS A 340 3.37 13.30 -5.90
C LYS A 340 3.67 14.59 -6.66
N TRP A 341 4.94 14.99 -6.72
CA TRP A 341 5.34 16.14 -7.52
C TRP A 341 5.09 15.91 -9.02
N LEU A 342 5.43 14.72 -9.54
CA LEU A 342 5.15 14.33 -10.92
C LEU A 342 3.65 14.31 -11.23
N LEU A 343 2.81 13.83 -10.31
CA LEU A 343 1.35 13.83 -10.44
C LEU A 343 0.82 15.26 -10.63
N ALA A 344 1.11 16.14 -9.67
CA ALA A 344 0.62 17.51 -9.66
C ALA A 344 1.15 18.33 -10.85
N CYS A 345 2.43 18.14 -11.18
CA CYS A 345 3.04 18.80 -12.33
C CYS A 345 2.38 18.31 -13.64
N GLY A 346 2.25 17.00 -13.84
CA GLY A 346 1.64 16.42 -15.04
C GLY A 346 0.19 16.87 -15.25
N LEU A 347 -0.64 16.82 -14.21
CA LEU A 347 -2.05 17.28 -14.27
C LEU A 347 -2.15 18.78 -14.51
N GLY A 348 -1.36 19.59 -13.80
CA GLY A 348 -1.31 21.04 -14.01
C GLY A 348 -0.87 21.41 -15.43
N LEU A 349 0.13 20.71 -15.99
CA LEU A 349 0.60 20.92 -17.35
C LEU A 349 -0.43 20.49 -18.42
N CYS A 350 -1.20 19.42 -18.17
CA CYS A 350 -2.33 19.04 -19.01
C CYS A 350 -3.38 20.16 -19.06
N VAL A 351 -3.80 20.67 -17.91
CA VAL A 351 -4.78 21.77 -17.82
C VAL A 351 -4.23 23.03 -18.49
N LEU A 352 -2.98 23.40 -18.21
CA LEU A 352 -2.32 24.54 -18.83
C LEU A 352 -2.29 24.40 -20.36
N ARG A 353 -2.04 23.19 -20.88
CA ARG A 353 -2.01 22.96 -22.33
C ARG A 353 -3.38 23.08 -22.99
N LEU A 354 -4.43 22.61 -22.31
CA LEU A 354 -5.79 22.62 -22.84
C LEU A 354 -6.45 24.00 -22.76
N THR A 355 -6.08 24.81 -21.77
CA THR A 355 -6.80 26.05 -21.43
C THR A 355 -5.97 27.31 -21.59
N SER A 356 -4.63 27.21 -21.59
CA SER A 356 -3.69 28.33 -21.42
C SER A 356 -3.97 29.21 -20.18
N HIS A 357 -4.69 28.68 -19.20
CA HIS A 357 -5.14 29.41 -18.02
C HIS A 357 -4.35 29.02 -16.78
N LEU A 358 -3.30 29.79 -16.46
CA LEU A 358 -2.37 29.49 -15.37
C LEU A 358 -3.05 29.32 -13.99
N PRO A 359 -4.00 30.18 -13.55
CA PRO A 359 -4.64 29.99 -12.25
C PRO A 359 -5.39 28.66 -12.10
N ALA A 360 -6.06 28.20 -13.16
CA ALA A 360 -6.75 26.91 -13.14
C ALA A 360 -5.76 25.74 -13.08
N ALA A 361 -4.64 25.85 -13.81
CA ALA A 361 -3.56 24.87 -13.76
C ALA A 361 -2.92 24.78 -12.36
N LEU A 362 -2.68 25.93 -11.70
CA LEU A 362 -2.15 25.97 -10.33
C LEU A 362 -3.14 25.40 -9.30
N LEU A 363 -4.43 25.73 -9.45
CA LEU A 363 -5.48 25.20 -8.57
C LEU A 363 -5.58 23.68 -8.66
N VAL A 364 -5.54 23.14 -9.89
CA VAL A 364 -5.56 21.69 -10.12
C VAL A 364 -4.27 21.02 -9.62
N ALA A 365 -3.10 21.60 -9.90
CA ALA A 365 -1.83 21.07 -9.40
C ALA A 365 -1.80 21.00 -7.87
N PHE A 366 -2.40 21.99 -7.20
CA PHE A 366 -2.55 21.96 -5.75
C PHE A 366 -3.54 20.88 -5.28
N ALA A 367 -4.75 20.87 -5.85
CA ALA A 367 -5.82 19.93 -5.47
C ALA A 367 -5.47 18.46 -5.72
N ALA A 368 -4.65 18.16 -6.74
CA ALA A 368 -4.26 16.81 -7.11
C ALA A 368 -3.50 16.05 -5.99
N ASN A 369 -2.85 16.77 -5.07
CA ASN A 369 -2.15 16.18 -3.92
C ASN A 369 -3.08 15.86 -2.73
N PHE A 370 -4.36 16.21 -2.83
CA PHE A 370 -5.37 16.07 -1.78
C PHE A 370 -6.61 15.33 -2.33
N VAL A 371 -6.41 14.11 -2.82
CA VAL A 371 -7.49 13.25 -3.32
C VAL A 371 -7.68 12.02 -2.43
N GLY A 372 -8.90 11.52 -2.30
CA GLY A 372 -9.23 10.34 -1.49
C GLY A 372 -8.60 9.03 -1.98
N PHE A 373 -8.01 9.01 -3.18
CA PHE A 373 -7.11 7.94 -3.61
C PHE A 373 -5.94 7.73 -2.62
N PHE A 374 -5.41 8.79 -2.03
CA PHE A 374 -4.26 8.72 -1.14
C PHE A 374 -4.51 8.02 0.20
N PRO A 375 -5.58 8.32 0.97
CA PRO A 375 -5.95 7.49 2.11
C PRO A 375 -6.33 6.06 1.71
N PHE A 376 -6.89 5.83 0.50
CA PHE A 376 -7.19 4.49 0.00
C PHE A 376 -5.92 3.66 -0.30
N ARG A 377 -4.89 4.27 -0.92
CA ARG A 377 -3.58 3.65 -1.22
C ARG A 377 -2.46 4.39 -0.49
N LEU A 378 -2.48 4.35 0.84
CA LEU A 378 -1.59 5.12 1.74
C LEU A 378 -0.10 4.98 1.37
N ASN A 379 0.41 3.77 1.38
CA ASN A 379 1.79 3.42 1.01
C ASN A 379 1.82 2.27 -0.01
N HIS A 380 0.70 1.91 -0.63
CA HIS A 380 0.63 0.83 -1.60
C HIS A 380 1.35 1.20 -2.93
N PRO A 381 1.98 0.27 -3.66
CA PRO A 381 2.72 0.58 -4.90
C PRO A 381 1.85 1.19 -6.02
N ALA A 382 0.53 0.98 -6.00
CA ALA A 382 -0.41 1.63 -6.94
C ALA A 382 -0.33 3.16 -6.86
N PHE A 383 0.18 3.70 -5.75
CA PHE A 383 0.50 5.11 -5.59
C PHE A 383 1.37 5.63 -6.74
N PHE A 384 2.41 4.89 -7.11
CA PHE A 384 3.33 5.27 -8.19
C PHE A 384 2.63 5.19 -9.54
N SER A 385 1.81 4.17 -9.76
CA SER A 385 0.99 4.01 -10.98
C SER A 385 0.11 5.24 -11.20
N PHE A 386 -0.64 5.65 -10.18
CA PHE A 386 -1.48 6.84 -10.24
C PHE A 386 -0.68 8.11 -10.50
N CYS A 387 0.46 8.25 -9.82
CA CYS A 387 1.27 9.46 -9.89
C CYS A 387 2.01 9.66 -11.23
N TYR A 388 2.46 8.58 -11.87
CA TYR A 388 3.16 8.64 -13.15
C TYR A 388 2.20 8.81 -14.33
N ALA A 389 0.97 8.31 -14.20
CA ALA A 389 -0.02 8.22 -15.26
C ALA A 389 -0.32 9.54 -16.02
N PRO A 390 -0.42 10.73 -15.39
CA PRO A 390 -0.69 11.97 -16.13
C PRO A 390 0.31 12.30 -17.24
N TRP A 391 1.54 11.78 -17.17
CA TRP A 391 2.56 12.01 -18.19
C TRP A 391 2.26 11.29 -19.50
N VAL A 392 1.53 10.17 -19.47
CA VAL A 392 0.99 9.50 -20.67
C VAL A 392 0.03 10.46 -21.39
N LEU A 393 -0.94 10.99 -20.65
CA LEU A 393 -1.91 11.94 -21.20
C LEU A 393 -1.22 13.23 -21.69
N TYR A 394 -0.27 13.76 -20.92
CA TYR A 394 0.48 14.95 -21.32
C TYR A 394 1.24 14.74 -22.62
N ALA A 395 1.92 13.60 -22.79
CA ALA A 395 2.61 13.26 -24.02
C ALA A 395 1.66 13.21 -25.22
N TRP A 396 0.49 12.59 -25.08
CA TRP A 396 -0.55 12.59 -26.11
C TRP A 396 -1.05 13.99 -26.49
N LEU A 397 -1.33 14.84 -25.50
CA LEU A 397 -1.72 16.22 -25.74
C LEU A 397 -0.63 16.99 -26.49
N ARG A 398 0.64 16.73 -26.19
CA ARG A 398 1.78 17.34 -26.88
C ARG A 398 1.96 16.80 -28.30
N ILE A 399 1.72 15.50 -28.53
CA ILE A 399 1.68 14.91 -29.88
C ILE A 399 0.57 15.59 -30.70
N ALA A 400 -0.64 15.68 -30.17
CA ALA A 400 -1.80 16.23 -30.87
C ALA A 400 -1.68 17.73 -31.18
N SER A 401 -0.84 18.45 -30.45
CA SER A 401 -0.70 19.90 -30.56
C SER A 401 0.69 20.37 -30.99
N ALA A 402 1.58 19.45 -31.39
CA ALA A 402 2.89 19.80 -31.91
C ALA A 402 2.76 20.60 -33.23
N PRO A 403 3.53 21.69 -33.43
CA PRO A 403 3.48 22.45 -34.68
C PRO A 403 3.98 21.66 -35.89
N HIS A 404 4.95 20.77 -35.68
CA HIS A 404 5.58 19.96 -36.72
C HIS A 404 5.62 18.49 -36.30
N TRP A 405 5.64 17.59 -37.29
CA TRP A 405 5.70 16.15 -37.07
C TRP A 405 6.97 15.71 -36.31
N THR A 406 8.10 16.40 -36.48
CA THR A 406 9.35 16.11 -35.73
C THR A 406 9.16 16.39 -34.23
N GLY A 407 8.42 17.45 -33.90
CA GLY A 407 7.97 17.72 -32.53
C GLY A 407 7.05 16.63 -32.00
N ALA A 408 6.08 16.18 -32.81
CA ALA A 408 5.21 15.05 -32.46
C ALA A 408 6.03 13.78 -32.18
N ALA A 409 7.02 13.46 -33.03
CA ALA A 409 7.89 12.30 -32.85
C ALA A 409 8.71 12.34 -31.55
N ARG A 410 9.22 13.53 -31.15
CA ARG A 410 9.89 13.70 -29.84
C ARG A 410 8.93 13.41 -28.68
N TRP A 411 7.68 13.84 -28.78
CA TRP A 411 6.67 13.54 -27.77
C TRP A 411 6.19 12.08 -27.82
N SER A 412 6.28 11.41 -28.96
CA SER A 412 6.11 9.96 -29.04
C SER A 412 7.22 9.21 -28.28
N ALA A 413 8.46 9.70 -28.28
CA ALA A 413 9.51 9.14 -27.41
C ALA A 413 9.23 9.39 -25.91
N ALA A 414 8.73 10.58 -25.56
CA ALA A 414 8.27 10.85 -24.19
C ALA A 414 7.08 9.95 -23.78
N LEU A 415 6.20 9.60 -24.74
CA LEU A 415 5.12 8.64 -24.53
C LEU A 415 5.65 7.23 -24.25
N VAL A 416 6.70 6.78 -24.95
CA VAL A 416 7.40 5.51 -24.64
C VAL A 416 7.92 5.54 -23.21
N LEU A 417 8.62 6.61 -22.81
CA LEU A 417 9.15 6.74 -21.46
C LEU A 417 8.03 6.73 -20.40
N ALA A 418 6.98 7.52 -20.58
CA ALA A 418 5.86 7.59 -19.64
C ALA A 418 5.15 6.23 -19.48
N ASN A 419 4.91 5.52 -20.59
CA ASN A 419 4.32 4.18 -20.55
C ASN A 419 5.27 3.15 -19.93
N TRP A 420 6.57 3.23 -20.21
CA TRP A 420 7.59 2.37 -19.57
C TRP A 420 7.63 2.57 -18.06
N THR A 421 7.66 3.82 -17.59
CA THR A 421 7.68 4.12 -16.15
C THR A 421 6.39 3.68 -15.47
N LEU A 422 5.24 3.87 -16.13
CA LEU A 422 3.95 3.45 -15.61
C LEU A 422 3.85 1.93 -15.55
N MET A 423 4.28 1.20 -16.57
CA MET A 423 4.26 -0.27 -16.58
C MET A 423 5.12 -0.86 -15.45
N ASN A 424 6.24 -0.21 -15.12
CA ASN A 424 7.18 -0.65 -14.07
C ASN A 424 6.89 -0.04 -12.69
N SER A 425 5.71 0.57 -12.46
CA SER A 425 5.41 1.25 -11.20
C SER A 425 5.09 0.32 -10.02
N GLY A 426 4.97 -1.01 -10.25
CA GLY A 426 4.85 -2.02 -9.19
C GLY A 426 3.48 -2.68 -9.01
N THR A 427 2.43 -2.22 -9.69
CA THR A 427 1.09 -2.87 -9.63
C THR A 427 0.57 -3.20 -11.01
N VAL A 428 0.48 -4.49 -11.36
CA VAL A 428 -0.01 -4.90 -12.68
C VAL A 428 -1.42 -4.39 -12.95
N LYS A 429 -2.36 -4.58 -12.02
CA LYS A 429 -3.78 -4.24 -12.26
C LYS A 429 -3.98 -2.74 -12.52
N GLU A 430 -3.62 -1.89 -11.56
CA GLU A 430 -3.82 -0.45 -11.70
C GLU A 430 -2.96 0.16 -12.81
N ALA A 431 -1.70 -0.25 -12.97
CA ALA A 431 -0.83 0.31 -14.00
C ALA A 431 -1.34 -0.01 -15.41
N TYR A 432 -1.78 -1.24 -15.66
CA TYR A 432 -2.22 -1.66 -16.99
C TYR A 432 -3.60 -1.08 -17.32
N MET A 433 -4.50 -0.94 -16.34
CA MET A 433 -5.77 -0.23 -16.55
C MET A 433 -5.56 1.27 -16.80
N LEU A 434 -4.56 1.89 -16.15
CA LEU A 434 -4.17 3.28 -16.42
C LEU A 434 -3.52 3.44 -17.80
N LEU A 435 -2.64 2.50 -18.20
CA LEU A 435 -2.07 2.46 -19.55
C LEU A 435 -3.18 2.41 -20.60
N LEU A 436 -4.14 1.50 -20.43
CA LEU A 436 -5.29 1.37 -21.33
C LEU A 436 -6.11 2.67 -21.37
N THR A 437 -6.52 3.16 -20.21
CA THR A 437 -7.43 4.32 -20.09
C THR A 437 -6.81 5.59 -20.66
N LEU A 438 -5.56 5.89 -20.34
CA LEU A 438 -4.95 7.16 -20.74
C LEU A 438 -4.39 7.15 -22.17
N ASN A 439 -3.93 6.01 -22.68
CA ASN A 439 -3.61 5.91 -24.11
C ASN A 439 -4.88 5.97 -24.97
N PHE A 440 -5.97 5.34 -24.52
CA PHE A 440 -7.28 5.49 -25.17
C PHE A 440 -7.75 6.94 -25.18
N ALA A 441 -7.69 7.63 -24.03
CA ALA A 441 -8.06 9.05 -23.96
C ALA A 441 -7.20 9.95 -24.86
N GLY A 442 -5.90 9.71 -24.89
CA GLY A 442 -4.97 10.38 -25.79
C GLY A 442 -5.27 10.13 -27.27
N ALA A 443 -5.57 8.88 -27.63
CA ALA A 443 -5.96 8.50 -28.98
C ALA A 443 -7.30 9.14 -29.40
N CYS A 444 -8.30 9.16 -28.51
CA CYS A 444 -9.56 9.89 -28.75
C CYS A 444 -9.31 11.38 -28.98
N ALA A 445 -8.48 12.03 -28.16
CA ALA A 445 -8.13 13.43 -28.33
C ALA A 445 -7.43 13.71 -29.67
N LEU A 446 -6.51 12.84 -30.10
CA LEU A 446 -5.87 12.94 -31.41
C LEU A 446 -6.88 12.69 -32.55
N LEU A 447 -7.77 11.72 -32.40
CA LEU A 447 -8.77 11.34 -33.40
C LEU A 447 -9.69 12.50 -33.75
N VAL A 448 -10.15 13.26 -32.76
CA VAL A 448 -11.06 14.39 -32.98
C VAL A 448 -10.35 15.73 -33.20
N SER A 449 -9.01 15.75 -33.14
CA SER A 449 -8.21 16.98 -33.30
C SER A 449 -8.46 17.68 -34.64
N LEU A 450 -8.23 19.00 -34.68
CA LEU A 450 -8.41 19.83 -35.88
C LEU A 450 -7.31 19.66 -36.94
N LEU A 451 -6.46 18.64 -36.82
CA LEU A 451 -5.41 18.35 -37.79
C LEU A 451 -6.00 17.84 -39.11
N ALA A 452 -5.36 18.18 -40.22
CA ALA A 452 -5.68 17.61 -41.53
C ALA A 452 -5.57 16.07 -41.47
N PRO A 453 -6.41 15.32 -42.23
CA PRO A 453 -6.45 13.85 -42.15
C PRO A 453 -5.08 13.18 -42.32
N ARG A 454 -4.25 13.66 -43.26
CA ARG A 454 -2.89 13.16 -43.48
C ARG A 454 -1.97 13.36 -42.28
N GLU A 455 -2.01 14.53 -41.66
CA GLU A 455 -1.20 14.85 -40.48
C GLU A 455 -1.66 14.04 -39.26
N ARG A 456 -2.97 13.85 -39.12
CA ARG A 456 -3.56 13.00 -38.08
C ARG A 456 -3.11 11.55 -38.23
N MET A 457 -3.17 11.01 -39.45
CA MET A 457 -2.69 9.66 -39.76
C MET A 457 -1.19 9.51 -39.50
N LEU A 458 -0.39 10.51 -39.87
CA LEU A 458 1.04 10.53 -39.56
C LEU A 458 1.30 10.44 -38.05
N ARG A 459 0.57 11.21 -37.24
CA ARG A 459 0.73 11.20 -35.77
C ARG A 459 0.25 9.89 -35.13
N PHE A 460 -0.81 9.28 -35.67
CA PHE A 460 -1.18 7.91 -35.29
C PHE A 460 -0.09 6.91 -35.68
N GLY A 461 0.52 7.05 -36.85
CA GLY A 461 1.67 6.24 -37.27
C GLY A 461 2.86 6.40 -36.32
N LEU A 462 3.21 7.62 -35.92
CA LEU A 462 4.27 7.89 -34.95
C LEU A 462 3.97 7.27 -33.57
N ALA A 463 2.72 7.40 -33.10
CA ALA A 463 2.28 6.76 -31.87
C ALA A 463 2.27 5.22 -31.97
N GLY A 464 1.92 4.67 -33.13
CA GLY A 464 1.98 3.23 -33.42
C GLY A 464 3.41 2.70 -33.40
N VAL A 465 4.35 3.41 -34.03
CA VAL A 465 5.79 3.10 -33.95
C VAL A 465 6.29 3.17 -32.51
N ALA A 466 5.90 4.20 -31.74
CA ALA A 466 6.20 4.27 -30.32
C ALA A 466 5.62 3.09 -29.52
N GLY A 467 4.41 2.64 -29.84
CA GLY A 467 3.80 1.44 -29.27
C GLY A 467 4.60 0.17 -29.57
N ILE A 468 5.03 -0.02 -30.82
CA ILE A 468 5.90 -1.15 -31.21
C ILE A 468 7.22 -1.10 -30.46
N ILE A 469 7.87 0.06 -30.43
CA ILE A 469 9.11 0.27 -29.67
C ILE A 469 8.90 -0.11 -28.21
N LEU A 470 7.82 0.37 -27.58
CA LEU A 470 7.52 0.06 -26.19
C LEU A 470 7.33 -1.45 -25.99
N ILE A 471 6.48 -2.12 -26.80
CA ILE A 471 6.21 -3.56 -26.70
C ILE A 471 7.51 -4.37 -26.81
N CYS A 472 8.39 -4.01 -27.73
CA CYS A 472 9.69 -4.64 -27.90
C CYS A 472 10.60 -4.37 -26.69
N LEU A 473 10.77 -3.11 -26.28
CA LEU A 473 11.60 -2.72 -25.13
C LEU A 473 11.14 -3.39 -23.83
N SER A 474 9.83 -3.47 -23.60
CA SER A 474 9.21 -4.03 -22.39
C SER A 474 9.06 -5.54 -22.40
N ALA A 475 9.48 -6.24 -23.46
CA ALA A 475 9.41 -7.68 -23.55
C ALA A 475 10.00 -8.42 -22.33
N PRO A 476 11.14 -8.01 -21.74
CA PRO A 476 11.66 -8.66 -20.54
C PRO A 476 10.74 -8.59 -19.33
N VAL A 477 9.77 -7.68 -19.30
CA VAL A 477 8.79 -7.53 -18.21
C VAL A 477 7.52 -8.29 -18.55
N TRP A 478 6.84 -7.94 -19.65
CA TRP A 478 5.53 -8.52 -19.94
C TRP A 478 5.61 -9.97 -20.40
N LEU A 479 6.64 -10.37 -21.15
CA LEU A 479 6.72 -11.73 -21.68
C LEU A 479 7.03 -12.73 -20.56
N THR A 480 7.92 -12.36 -19.62
CA THR A 480 8.21 -13.19 -18.44
C THR A 480 7.01 -13.21 -17.49
N PHE A 481 6.30 -12.08 -17.33
CA PHE A 481 5.09 -12.03 -16.53
C PHE A 481 3.99 -12.93 -17.11
N LEU A 482 3.70 -12.87 -18.42
CA LEU A 482 2.69 -13.72 -19.04
C LEU A 482 3.05 -15.20 -19.01
N ASP A 483 4.34 -15.54 -19.17
CA ASP A 483 4.81 -16.94 -19.03
C ASP A 483 4.66 -17.41 -17.57
N ALA A 484 5.00 -16.58 -16.59
CA ALA A 484 4.80 -16.90 -15.17
C ALA A 484 3.31 -17.02 -14.81
N LEU A 485 2.48 -16.05 -15.21
CA LEU A 485 1.03 -16.02 -14.96
C LEU A 485 0.34 -17.27 -15.51
N LYS A 486 0.71 -17.71 -16.72
CA LYS A 486 0.14 -18.91 -17.34
C LYS A 486 0.41 -20.18 -16.52
N ASN A 487 1.54 -20.25 -15.82
CA ASN A 487 1.99 -21.44 -15.10
C ASN A 487 1.85 -21.31 -13.57
N SER A 488 1.13 -20.29 -13.08
CA SER A 488 0.99 -20.00 -11.65
C SER A 488 -0.46 -20.04 -11.20
N TYR A 489 -0.66 -20.22 -9.90
CA TYR A 489 -1.94 -19.98 -9.24
C TYR A 489 -2.06 -18.51 -8.82
N THR A 490 -3.28 -17.97 -8.89
CA THR A 490 -3.63 -16.67 -8.31
C THR A 490 -5.04 -16.72 -7.71
N GLY A 491 -5.27 -16.01 -6.61
CA GLY A 491 -6.60 -15.92 -5.96
C GLY A 491 -7.68 -15.28 -6.84
N TYR A 492 -7.31 -14.74 -8.01
CA TYR A 492 -8.21 -14.13 -8.98
C TYR A 492 -8.63 -15.07 -10.13
N ASN A 493 -8.41 -16.38 -9.98
CA ASN A 493 -8.81 -17.35 -11.00
C ASN A 493 -10.33 -17.54 -11.14
N VAL A 494 -11.13 -16.99 -10.21
CA VAL A 494 -12.59 -16.96 -10.29
C VAL A 494 -13.03 -15.63 -10.90
N PRO A 495 -13.59 -15.62 -12.13
CA PRO A 495 -13.97 -14.38 -12.79
C PRO A 495 -15.06 -13.64 -12.02
N THR A 496 -14.79 -12.39 -11.64
CA THR A 496 -15.68 -11.53 -10.85
C THR A 496 -15.49 -10.06 -11.24
N ALA A 497 -16.53 -9.23 -11.09
CA ALA A 497 -16.45 -7.80 -11.35
C ALA A 497 -17.33 -7.01 -10.37
N PHE A 498 -16.70 -6.21 -9.50
CA PHE A 498 -17.35 -5.29 -8.58
C PHE A 498 -17.43 -3.88 -9.17
N GLN A 499 -18.58 -3.24 -9.01
CA GLN A 499 -18.90 -1.91 -9.50
C GLN A 499 -19.52 -1.05 -8.39
N LEU A 500 -19.43 0.28 -8.53
CA LEU A 500 -20.18 1.21 -7.71
C LEU A 500 -21.59 1.41 -8.30
N PRO A 501 -22.64 1.49 -7.48
CA PRO A 501 -23.95 1.93 -7.94
C PRO A 501 -23.92 3.44 -8.25
N PRO A 502 -24.67 3.91 -9.27
CA PRO A 502 -24.73 5.33 -9.62
C PRO A 502 -25.13 6.27 -8.47
N SER A 503 -25.92 5.78 -7.51
CA SER A 503 -26.31 6.54 -6.31
C SER A 503 -25.14 6.96 -5.43
N LEU A 504 -23.98 6.28 -5.54
CA LEU A 504 -22.75 6.61 -4.81
C LEU A 504 -21.82 7.56 -5.59
N GLY A 505 -22.28 8.12 -6.71
CA GLY A 505 -21.49 9.05 -7.53
C GLY A 505 -20.91 10.25 -6.75
N LEU A 506 -21.62 10.74 -5.72
CA LEU A 506 -21.12 11.80 -4.86
C LEU A 506 -19.87 11.36 -4.07
N GLY A 507 -19.82 10.13 -3.59
CA GLY A 507 -18.70 9.58 -2.83
C GLY A 507 -17.44 9.36 -3.67
N PHE A 508 -17.56 9.35 -5.00
CA PHE A 508 -16.40 9.38 -5.89
C PHE A 508 -15.60 10.69 -5.82
N PHE A 509 -16.13 11.72 -5.14
CA PHE A 509 -15.43 12.99 -4.87
C PHE A 509 -15.08 13.21 -3.40
N ASP A 510 -15.43 12.32 -2.47
CA ASP A 510 -14.83 12.27 -1.13
C ASP A 510 -15.06 10.89 -0.52
N GLU A 511 -13.97 10.23 -0.14
CA GLU A 511 -14.03 8.85 0.34
C GLU A 511 -14.83 8.73 1.65
N ILE A 512 -14.97 9.82 2.42
CA ILE A 512 -15.79 9.84 3.64
C ILE A 512 -17.24 9.45 3.40
N LEU A 513 -17.75 9.73 2.19
CA LEU A 513 -19.13 9.44 1.82
C LEU A 513 -19.31 7.99 1.35
N LEU A 514 -18.22 7.29 1.01
CA LEU A 514 -18.25 5.87 0.67
C LEU A 514 -18.13 5.00 1.93
N ARG A 515 -17.32 5.41 2.91
CA ARG A 515 -17.06 4.64 4.14
C ARG A 515 -18.28 4.02 4.84
N PRO A 516 -19.46 4.66 4.97
CA PRO A 516 -20.62 4.04 5.61
C PRO A 516 -20.98 2.68 5.03
N PHE A 517 -20.72 2.45 3.75
CA PHE A 517 -21.06 1.22 3.01
C PHE A 517 -20.04 0.09 3.21
N TRP A 518 -19.18 0.18 4.23
CA TRP A 518 -18.13 -0.80 4.51
C TRP A 518 -17.89 -1.00 6.02
N VAL A 519 -17.27 -2.13 6.36
CA VAL A 519 -16.98 -2.53 7.75
C VAL A 519 -16.16 -1.44 8.45
N ASN A 520 -16.57 -1.11 9.67
CA ASN A 520 -15.88 -0.15 10.54
C ASN A 520 -15.67 1.24 9.91
N GLU A 521 -16.49 1.60 8.90
CA GLU A 521 -16.33 2.84 8.14
C GLU A 521 -14.89 3.05 7.60
N THR A 522 -14.27 1.97 7.13
CA THR A 522 -12.93 2.00 6.50
C THR A 522 -12.99 2.35 5.01
N VAL A 523 -11.86 2.76 4.45
CA VAL A 523 -11.72 3.16 3.04
C VAL A 523 -11.57 1.94 2.16
N TYR A 524 -12.40 1.78 1.13
CA TYR A 524 -12.38 0.60 0.25
C TYR A 524 -12.38 0.92 -1.26
N ASN A 525 -12.52 2.19 -1.64
CA ASN A 525 -12.57 2.65 -3.03
C ASN A 525 -11.86 4.03 -3.15
N PRO A 526 -11.15 4.30 -4.24
CA PRO A 526 -10.53 5.61 -4.47
C PRO A 526 -11.57 6.71 -4.74
N SER A 527 -11.22 7.95 -4.44
CA SER A 527 -12.03 9.12 -4.80
C SER A 527 -11.15 10.34 -5.12
N ALA A 528 -11.76 11.35 -5.74
CA ALA A 528 -11.15 12.65 -5.98
C ALA A 528 -11.27 13.55 -4.71
N ASN A 529 -11.71 14.80 -4.88
CA ASN A 529 -12.07 15.71 -3.78
C ASN A 529 -13.21 16.64 -4.20
N PHE A 530 -13.86 17.30 -3.25
CA PHE A 530 -14.99 18.20 -3.53
C PHE A 530 -14.59 19.44 -4.35
N LEU A 531 -13.34 19.88 -4.29
CA LEU A 531 -12.87 20.96 -5.16
C LEU A 531 -12.89 20.49 -6.63
N VAL A 532 -12.41 19.28 -6.92
CA VAL A 532 -12.52 18.66 -8.25
C VAL A 532 -13.98 18.53 -8.66
N LEU A 533 -14.90 18.16 -7.75
CA LEU A 533 -16.34 18.16 -8.03
C LEU A 533 -16.83 19.54 -8.51
N THR A 534 -16.50 20.63 -7.81
CA THR A 534 -16.91 21.97 -8.25
C THR A 534 -16.39 22.33 -9.65
N GLY A 535 -15.18 21.89 -9.99
CA GLY A 535 -14.62 22.06 -11.33
C GLY A 535 -15.33 21.20 -12.38
N VAL A 536 -15.70 19.95 -12.06
CA VAL A 536 -16.49 19.08 -12.95
C VAL A 536 -17.89 19.67 -13.16
N LEU A 537 -18.55 20.16 -12.11
CA LEU A 537 -19.84 20.84 -12.22
C LEU A 537 -19.72 22.08 -13.11
N ALA A 538 -18.68 22.89 -12.94
CA ALA A 538 -18.40 24.01 -13.84
C ALA A 538 -18.19 23.52 -15.29
N PHE A 539 -17.43 22.46 -15.51
CA PHE A 539 -17.24 21.87 -16.84
C PHE A 539 -18.57 21.46 -17.49
N LEU A 540 -19.48 20.83 -16.73
CA LEU A 540 -20.81 20.44 -17.20
C LEU A 540 -21.70 21.64 -17.52
N VAL A 541 -21.68 22.68 -16.68
CA VAL A 541 -22.41 23.94 -16.95
C VAL A 541 -21.92 24.61 -18.24
N TYR A 542 -20.60 24.57 -18.48
CA TYR A 542 -19.97 25.17 -19.66
C TYR A 542 -19.71 24.17 -20.78
N LEU A 543 -20.35 22.99 -20.77
CA LEU A 543 -20.01 21.86 -21.63
C LEU A 543 -19.95 22.27 -23.10
N ARG A 544 -20.99 22.95 -23.61
CA ARG A 544 -21.07 23.39 -25.01
C ARG A 544 -19.90 24.27 -25.43
N GLY A 545 -19.44 25.16 -24.55
CA GLY A 545 -18.29 26.03 -24.81
C GLY A 545 -16.95 25.30 -24.64
N ALA A 546 -16.85 24.42 -23.65
CA ALA A 546 -15.63 23.68 -23.36
C ALA A 546 -15.28 22.68 -24.48
N VAL A 547 -16.28 22.02 -25.07
CA VAL A 547 -16.08 21.03 -26.15
C VAL A 547 -15.80 21.64 -27.52
N VAL A 548 -15.84 22.97 -27.66
CA VAL A 548 -15.29 23.66 -28.85
C VAL A 548 -13.81 23.31 -29.02
N ASN A 549 -13.08 23.18 -27.91
CA ASN A 549 -11.76 22.57 -27.95
C ASN A 549 -11.91 21.06 -28.19
N ARG A 550 -11.58 20.62 -29.41
CA ARG A 550 -11.71 19.22 -29.80
C ARG A 550 -10.88 18.27 -28.94
N LEU A 551 -9.73 18.70 -28.42
CA LEU A 551 -8.94 17.85 -27.52
C LEU A 551 -9.72 17.57 -26.23
N VAL A 552 -10.39 18.60 -25.68
CA VAL A 552 -11.27 18.46 -24.50
C VAL A 552 -12.46 17.54 -24.81
N LEU A 553 -13.08 17.68 -26.00
CA LEU A 553 -14.15 16.78 -26.44
C LEU A 553 -13.69 15.31 -26.46
N GLY A 554 -12.50 15.04 -27.00
CA GLY A 554 -11.95 13.68 -27.02
C GLY A 554 -11.71 13.10 -25.63
N LEU A 555 -11.25 13.92 -24.67
CA LEU A 555 -11.09 13.49 -23.28
C LEU A 555 -12.43 13.28 -22.57
N ALA A 556 -13.41 14.14 -22.80
CA ALA A 556 -14.75 14.00 -22.24
C ALA A 556 -15.44 12.73 -22.76
N PHE A 557 -15.32 12.44 -24.06
CA PHE A 557 -15.79 11.19 -24.64
C PHE A 557 -15.07 9.97 -24.04
N ALA A 558 -13.75 10.05 -23.92
CA ALA A 558 -12.96 8.95 -23.35
C ALA A 558 -13.26 8.69 -21.87
N ALA A 559 -13.72 9.68 -21.10
CA ALA A 559 -14.12 9.51 -19.70
C ALA A 559 -15.43 8.73 -19.54
N VAL A 560 -16.28 8.67 -20.58
CA VAL A 560 -17.56 7.93 -20.54
C VAL A 560 -17.31 6.43 -20.32
N LEU A 561 -16.36 5.83 -21.05
CA LEU A 561 -16.09 4.39 -20.95
C LEU A 561 -15.69 3.93 -19.54
N PRO A 562 -14.62 4.46 -18.89
CA PRO A 562 -14.31 4.10 -17.51
C PRO A 562 -15.42 4.52 -16.55
N GLY A 563 -16.15 5.62 -16.80
CA GLY A 563 -17.34 5.97 -16.02
C GLY A 563 -18.44 4.90 -16.07
N SER A 564 -18.73 4.37 -17.25
CA SER A 564 -19.70 3.30 -17.45
C SER A 564 -19.29 1.99 -16.80
N ILE A 565 -17.99 1.69 -16.78
CA ILE A 565 -17.43 0.53 -16.09
C ILE A 565 -17.47 0.72 -14.56
N VAL A 566 -17.14 1.91 -14.04
CA VAL A 566 -17.11 2.16 -12.60
C VAL A 566 -18.52 2.14 -12.00
N PHE A 567 -19.48 2.80 -12.67
CA PHE A 567 -20.83 3.00 -12.13
C PHE A 567 -21.88 1.98 -12.61
N GLY A 568 -21.46 0.84 -13.16
CA GLY A 568 -22.38 -0.25 -13.52
C GLY A 568 -23.29 0.01 -14.73
N LEU A 569 -22.96 0.96 -15.60
CA LEU A 569 -23.69 1.15 -16.87
C LEU A 569 -23.37 0.04 -17.87
N ILE A 570 -22.15 -0.52 -17.81
CA ILE A 570 -21.81 -1.79 -18.46
C ILE A 570 -22.04 -2.91 -17.44
N PRO A 571 -22.87 -3.92 -17.74
CA PRO A 571 -23.19 -4.99 -16.80
C PRO A 571 -21.95 -5.76 -16.30
N PRO A 572 -21.85 -6.09 -15.00
CA PRO A 572 -20.68 -6.79 -14.46
C PRO A 572 -20.53 -8.20 -15.03
N LEU A 573 -21.63 -8.86 -15.41
CA LEU A 573 -21.64 -10.16 -16.07
C LEU A 573 -20.90 -10.13 -17.41
N TRP A 574 -21.00 -9.03 -18.17
CA TRP A 574 -20.28 -8.89 -19.44
C TRP A 574 -18.79 -8.71 -19.21
N ILE A 575 -18.42 -7.96 -18.16
CA ILE A 575 -17.01 -7.75 -17.79
C ILE A 575 -16.36 -9.05 -17.32
N ALA A 576 -17.07 -9.85 -16.51
CA ALA A 576 -16.59 -11.13 -16.00
C ALA A 576 -16.30 -12.16 -17.12
N GLN A 577 -16.97 -12.04 -18.28
CA GLN A 577 -16.74 -12.91 -19.43
C GLN A 577 -15.52 -12.51 -20.27
N LEU A 578 -14.98 -11.29 -20.10
CA LEU A 578 -13.84 -10.82 -20.86
C LEU A 578 -12.54 -11.41 -20.30
N PRO A 579 -11.71 -12.10 -21.12
CA PRO A 579 -10.41 -12.59 -20.69
C PRO A 579 -9.55 -11.47 -20.09
N PHE A 580 -8.77 -11.81 -19.06
CA PHE A 580 -7.99 -10.88 -18.22
C PHE A 580 -8.82 -9.92 -17.36
N LEU A 581 -9.84 -9.26 -17.92
CA LEU A 581 -10.69 -8.33 -17.18
C LEU A 581 -11.55 -9.03 -16.13
N GLY A 582 -12.06 -10.24 -16.41
CA GLY A 582 -12.76 -11.05 -15.41
C GLY A 582 -11.90 -11.43 -14.20
N ASN A 583 -10.57 -11.45 -14.34
CA ASN A 583 -9.64 -11.73 -13.24
C ASN A 583 -9.22 -10.45 -12.48
N VAL A 584 -9.86 -9.32 -12.78
CA VAL A 584 -9.75 -8.08 -12.01
C VAL A 584 -11.05 -7.93 -11.23
N SER A 585 -11.13 -8.53 -10.03
CA SER A 585 -12.38 -8.46 -9.25
C SER A 585 -12.83 -7.04 -8.91
N HIS A 586 -11.91 -6.15 -8.52
CA HIS A 586 -12.18 -4.76 -8.14
C HIS A 586 -12.05 -3.81 -9.33
N ILE A 587 -12.94 -3.97 -10.31
CA ILE A 587 -12.97 -3.15 -11.55
C ILE A 587 -13.33 -1.69 -11.27
N ASP A 588 -14.27 -1.45 -10.34
CA ASP A 588 -14.58 -0.13 -9.79
C ASP A 588 -13.32 0.63 -9.37
N ASN A 589 -12.49 -0.02 -8.56
CA ASN A 589 -11.27 0.57 -8.06
C ASN A 589 -10.29 0.82 -9.21
N SER A 590 -10.05 -0.19 -10.06
CA SER A 590 -8.99 -0.18 -11.08
C SER A 590 -9.25 0.82 -12.21
N PHE A 591 -10.49 0.91 -12.71
CA PHE A 591 -10.88 1.92 -13.71
C PHE A 591 -11.20 3.28 -13.07
N GLY A 592 -11.62 3.30 -11.80
CA GLY A 592 -11.85 4.51 -11.03
C GLY A 592 -10.61 5.39 -10.95
N VAL A 593 -9.42 4.79 -10.78
CA VAL A 593 -8.14 5.52 -10.77
C VAL A 593 -7.94 6.32 -12.07
N GLY A 594 -8.21 5.73 -13.23
CA GLY A 594 -8.11 6.40 -14.54
C GLY A 594 -9.18 7.48 -14.73
N LEU A 595 -10.41 7.21 -14.30
CA LEU A 595 -11.51 8.17 -14.34
C LEU A 595 -11.21 9.42 -13.50
N ILE A 596 -10.66 9.27 -12.29
CA ILE A 596 -10.25 10.38 -11.42
C ILE A 596 -9.29 11.32 -12.16
N LEU A 597 -8.26 10.79 -12.84
CA LEU A 597 -7.29 11.61 -13.56
C LEU A 597 -7.94 12.41 -14.71
N LEU A 598 -8.84 11.79 -15.47
CA LEU A 598 -9.58 12.48 -16.53
C LEU A 598 -10.50 13.56 -15.96
N LEU A 599 -11.23 13.27 -14.88
CA LEU A 599 -12.10 14.23 -14.21
C LEU A 599 -11.33 15.41 -13.62
N ILE A 600 -10.12 15.21 -13.09
CA ILE A 600 -9.27 16.30 -12.59
C ILE A 600 -8.87 17.25 -13.74
N VAL A 601 -8.51 16.71 -14.90
CA VAL A 601 -8.17 17.54 -16.07
C VAL A 601 -9.40 18.30 -16.57
N LEU A 602 -10.56 17.63 -16.67
CA LEU A 602 -11.83 18.26 -17.06
C LEU A 602 -12.28 19.32 -16.04
N ALA A 603 -12.05 19.10 -14.74
CA ALA A 603 -12.30 20.09 -13.71
C ALA A 603 -11.46 21.36 -13.90
N GLY A 604 -10.19 21.21 -14.30
CA GLY A 604 -9.33 22.34 -14.67
C GLY A 604 -9.86 23.14 -15.87
N VAL A 605 -10.40 22.44 -16.88
CA VAL A 605 -11.09 23.08 -18.00
C VAL A 605 -12.35 23.82 -17.52
N GLY A 606 -13.12 23.21 -16.62
CA GLY A 606 -14.29 23.82 -15.99
C GLY A 606 -13.94 25.11 -15.24
N PHE A 607 -12.88 25.12 -14.43
CA PHE A 607 -12.42 26.33 -13.74
C PHE A 607 -11.99 27.43 -14.71
N ALA A 608 -11.26 27.09 -15.78
CA ALA A 608 -10.87 28.06 -16.80
C ALA A 608 -12.11 28.65 -17.50
N ALA A 609 -13.08 27.82 -17.89
CA ALA A 609 -14.32 28.28 -18.51
C ALA A 609 -15.17 29.16 -17.55
N ALA A 610 -15.27 28.76 -16.29
CA ALA A 610 -15.97 29.53 -15.25
C ALA A 610 -15.36 30.91 -15.07
N SER A 611 -14.02 31.03 -15.08
CA SER A 611 -13.35 32.33 -14.89
C SER A 611 -13.79 33.40 -15.91
N ALA A 612 -14.13 32.99 -17.14
CA ALA A 612 -14.52 33.89 -18.22
C ALA A 612 -16.02 34.27 -18.21
N ARG A 613 -16.88 33.37 -17.71
CA ARG A 613 -18.35 33.54 -17.81
C ARG A 613 -19.01 33.88 -16.47
N LEU A 614 -18.47 33.43 -15.35
CA LEU A 614 -19.04 33.64 -14.01
C LEU A 614 -19.06 35.13 -13.61
N ALA A 615 -18.19 35.95 -14.18
CA ALA A 615 -18.17 37.41 -13.99
C ALA A 615 -19.36 38.14 -14.64
N ARG A 616 -20.03 37.50 -15.62
CA ARG A 616 -21.10 38.12 -16.41
C ARG A 616 -22.46 38.02 -15.68
N PRO A 617 -23.50 38.78 -16.10
CA PRO A 617 -24.84 38.68 -15.51
C PRO A 617 -25.41 37.25 -15.54
N GLU A 618 -25.20 36.53 -16.64
CA GLU A 618 -25.65 35.15 -16.87
C GLU A 618 -25.05 34.16 -15.86
N GLY A 619 -23.94 34.52 -15.21
CA GLY A 619 -23.32 33.72 -14.16
C GLY A 619 -24.25 33.39 -12.98
N ARG A 620 -25.40 34.08 -12.81
CA ARG A 620 -26.43 33.69 -11.80
C ARG A 620 -27.12 32.40 -12.21
N GLY A 621 -27.51 32.29 -13.48
CA GLY A 621 -28.09 31.07 -14.04
C GLY A 621 -27.10 29.92 -14.00
N ASP A 622 -25.82 30.18 -14.28
CA ASP A 622 -24.77 29.15 -14.21
C ASP A 622 -24.62 28.54 -12.82
N LEU A 623 -24.66 29.38 -11.78
CA LEU A 623 -24.65 28.91 -10.39
C LEU A 623 -25.91 28.12 -10.04
N ALA A 624 -27.08 28.52 -10.55
CA ALA A 624 -28.32 27.77 -10.34
C ALA A 624 -28.23 26.37 -10.98
N ILE A 625 -27.73 26.27 -12.22
CA ILE A 625 -27.52 24.98 -12.90
C ILE A 625 -26.49 24.13 -12.15
N ALA A 626 -25.36 24.72 -11.70
CA ALA A 626 -24.37 24.00 -10.89
C ALA A 626 -24.98 23.44 -9.60
N SER A 627 -25.82 24.23 -8.91
CA SER A 627 -26.54 23.80 -7.71
C SER A 627 -27.55 22.68 -8.00
N LEU A 628 -28.26 22.72 -9.13
CA LEU A 628 -29.16 21.65 -9.54
C LEU A 628 -28.41 20.34 -9.84
N LEU A 629 -27.26 20.43 -10.52
CA LEU A 629 -26.40 19.26 -10.78
C LEU A 629 -25.83 18.68 -9.48
N LEU A 630 -25.42 19.53 -8.54
CA LEU A 630 -24.98 19.09 -7.21
C LEU A 630 -26.13 18.41 -6.45
N PHE A 631 -27.33 19.01 -6.48
CA PHE A 631 -28.52 18.43 -5.87
C PHE A 631 -28.86 17.05 -6.47
N ALA A 632 -28.72 16.89 -7.78
CA ALA A 632 -28.92 15.62 -8.48
C ALA A 632 -27.93 14.52 -8.06
N LEU A 633 -26.78 14.86 -7.47
CA LEU A 633 -25.84 13.89 -6.88
C LEU A 633 -26.15 13.63 -5.40
N VAL A 634 -26.55 14.66 -4.65
CA VAL A 634 -26.83 14.58 -3.21
C VAL A 634 -28.12 13.81 -2.93
N LEU A 635 -29.17 14.04 -3.72
CA LEU A 635 -30.47 13.42 -3.48
C LEU A 635 -30.41 11.88 -3.58
N PRO A 636 -29.84 11.26 -4.64
CA PRO A 636 -29.70 9.80 -4.70
C PRO A 636 -28.86 9.22 -3.57
N TYR A 637 -27.78 9.92 -3.16
CA TYR A 637 -26.90 9.49 -2.08
C TYR A 637 -27.63 9.40 -0.73
N ILE A 638 -28.50 10.37 -0.43
CA ILE A 638 -29.30 10.39 0.81
C ILE A 638 -30.48 9.43 0.71
N ALA A 639 -31.10 9.30 -0.48
CA ALA A 639 -32.29 8.48 -0.69
C ALA A 639 -31.98 6.97 -0.68
N HIS A 640 -30.84 6.54 -1.23
CA HIS A 640 -30.53 5.12 -1.43
C HIS A 640 -29.56 4.58 -0.35
N ARG A 641 -30.00 4.64 0.92
CA ARG A 641 -29.26 4.08 2.08
C ARG A 641 -29.46 2.58 2.29
N GLN A 642 -30.11 1.90 1.35
CA GLN A 642 -30.35 0.44 1.37
C GLN A 642 -29.43 -0.30 0.39
N THR A 643 -28.50 0.39 -0.28
CA THR A 643 -27.69 -0.18 -1.35
C THR A 643 -26.64 -1.16 -0.85
N ILE A 644 -26.64 -2.38 -1.41
CA ILE A 644 -25.65 -3.42 -1.17
C ILE A 644 -24.59 -3.35 -2.28
N GLN A 645 -23.32 -3.13 -1.93
CA GLN A 645 -22.30 -2.81 -2.93
C GLN A 645 -21.35 -3.97 -3.29
N ARG A 646 -21.08 -4.92 -2.39
CA ARG A 646 -20.26 -6.11 -2.66
C ARG A 646 -20.90 -7.32 -1.94
N SER A 647 -21.49 -8.24 -2.71
CA SER A 647 -22.44 -9.25 -2.22
C SER A 647 -21.84 -10.43 -1.43
N THR A 648 -20.75 -10.23 -0.70
CA THR A 648 -20.16 -11.27 0.17
C THR A 648 -20.22 -10.89 1.65
N TYR A 649 -20.37 -9.59 1.99
CA TYR A 649 -20.38 -9.09 3.37
C TYR A 649 -21.32 -7.89 3.54
N SER A 650 -22.59 -8.01 3.13
CA SER A 650 -23.58 -7.00 3.53
C SER A 650 -24.02 -7.24 4.97
N TYR A 651 -23.72 -6.30 5.86
CA TYR A 651 -24.19 -6.35 7.26
C TYR A 651 -25.64 -5.89 7.42
N LEU A 652 -26.27 -5.41 6.34
CA LEU A 652 -27.68 -5.03 6.33
C LEU A 652 -28.55 -6.21 5.92
N HIS A 653 -29.58 -6.46 6.74
CA HIS A 653 -30.71 -7.29 6.37
C HIS A 653 -31.74 -6.48 5.56
N TRP A 654 -32.59 -7.18 4.80
CA TRP A 654 -33.66 -6.57 4.01
C TRP A 654 -34.56 -5.68 4.90
N GLY A 655 -34.86 -4.47 4.43
CA GLY A 655 -35.65 -3.47 5.17
C GLY A 655 -34.87 -2.58 6.13
N GLN A 656 -33.57 -2.82 6.35
CA GLN A 656 -32.73 -1.95 7.17
C GLN A 656 -32.09 -0.83 6.32
N THR A 657 -31.95 0.37 6.92
CA THR A 657 -31.20 1.49 6.31
C THR A 657 -29.85 1.63 6.99
N LEU A 658 -28.79 1.87 6.21
CA LEU A 658 -27.45 2.12 6.75
C LEU A 658 -27.48 3.38 7.64
N PRO A 659 -27.13 3.27 8.94
CA PRO A 659 -26.91 4.44 9.79
C PRO A 659 -25.62 5.14 9.36
N TYR A 660 -25.67 6.45 9.18
CA TYR A 660 -24.47 7.26 8.97
C TYR A 660 -24.03 7.86 10.30
N SER A 661 -22.73 7.79 10.60
CA SER A 661 -22.20 8.45 11.79
C SER A 661 -22.40 9.98 11.75
N PRO A 662 -22.50 10.65 12.91
CA PRO A 662 -22.59 12.11 12.98
C PRO A 662 -21.47 12.82 12.22
N PHE A 663 -20.27 12.22 12.21
CA PHE A 663 -19.12 12.73 11.48
C PHE A 663 -19.34 12.74 9.96
N VAL A 664 -19.97 11.71 9.39
CA VAL A 664 -20.30 11.64 7.95
C VAL A 664 -21.33 12.70 7.58
N TRP A 665 -22.39 12.85 8.38
CA TRP A 665 -23.39 13.92 8.18
C TRP A 665 -22.78 15.31 8.28
N GLY A 666 -21.95 15.54 9.30
CA GLY A 666 -21.23 16.80 9.49
C GLY A 666 -20.28 17.09 8.31
N SER A 667 -19.57 16.07 7.83
CA SER A 667 -18.69 16.19 6.66
C SER A 667 -19.48 16.54 5.41
N LEU A 668 -20.58 15.86 5.11
CA LEU A 668 -21.44 16.17 3.97
C LEU A 668 -21.92 17.61 4.01
N LEU A 669 -22.47 18.07 5.14
CA LEU A 669 -22.97 19.43 5.29
C LEU A 669 -21.87 20.47 5.05
N VAL A 670 -20.72 20.30 5.71
CA VAL A 670 -19.60 21.25 5.66
C VAL A 670 -18.97 21.28 4.27
N LEU A 671 -18.86 20.13 3.59
CA LEU A 671 -18.38 20.04 2.21
C LEU A 671 -19.33 20.74 1.22
N LEU A 672 -20.65 20.58 1.38
CA LEU A 672 -21.65 21.29 0.55
C LEU A 672 -21.60 22.81 0.77
N VAL A 673 -21.52 23.26 2.01
CA VAL A 673 -21.37 24.68 2.35
C VAL A 673 -20.08 25.25 1.77
N ALA A 674 -18.96 24.52 1.87
CA ALA A 674 -17.69 24.94 1.29
C ALA A 674 -17.73 24.98 -0.25
N ALA A 675 -18.36 24.01 -0.91
CA ALA A 675 -18.51 23.99 -2.36
C ALA A 675 -19.35 25.17 -2.87
N VAL A 676 -20.50 25.42 -2.26
CA VAL A 676 -21.37 26.57 -2.60
C VAL A 676 -20.67 27.89 -2.27
N GLY A 677 -20.05 27.99 -1.09
CA GLY A 677 -19.27 29.15 -0.67
C GLY A 677 -18.13 29.46 -1.65
N PHE A 678 -17.41 28.43 -2.13
CA PHE A 678 -16.34 28.56 -3.12
C PHE A 678 -16.86 29.12 -4.44
N MET A 679 -18.00 28.64 -4.93
CA MET A 679 -18.61 29.13 -6.16
C MET A 679 -19.06 30.61 -6.03
N LEU A 680 -19.69 30.97 -4.90
CA LEU A 680 -20.15 32.34 -4.62
C LEU A 680 -18.98 33.32 -4.45
N VAL A 681 -17.95 32.94 -3.69
CA VAL A 681 -16.78 33.80 -3.48
C VAL A 681 -15.96 33.95 -4.75
N SER A 682 -15.84 32.89 -5.56
CA SER A 682 -15.17 32.95 -6.86
C SER A 682 -15.86 33.96 -7.78
N ARG A 683 -17.20 33.95 -7.85
CA ARG A 683 -17.94 34.98 -8.57
C ARG A 683 -17.67 36.38 -8.02
N ARG A 684 -17.69 36.55 -6.70
CA ARG A 684 -17.47 37.84 -6.06
C ARG A 684 -16.07 38.40 -6.34
N ILE A 685 -15.06 37.54 -6.41
CA ILE A 685 -13.69 37.89 -6.78
C ILE A 685 -13.62 38.28 -8.27
N LEU A 686 -14.24 37.50 -9.15
CA LEU A 686 -14.22 37.77 -10.59
C LEU A 686 -15.01 39.03 -10.98
N THR A 687 -16.06 39.37 -10.24
CA THR A 687 -16.92 40.53 -10.53
C THR A 687 -16.40 41.86 -9.98
N ARG A 688 -15.81 41.88 -8.78
CA ARG A 688 -15.32 43.14 -8.17
C ARG A 688 -13.87 43.10 -7.69
N GLY A 689 -13.09 42.14 -8.19
CA GLY A 689 -11.69 41.94 -7.83
C GLY A 689 -11.48 41.23 -6.47
N PRO A 690 -10.27 40.70 -6.24
CA PRO A 690 -9.91 40.05 -4.99
C PRO A 690 -9.74 41.09 -3.87
N SER A 691 -10.44 40.86 -2.76
CA SER A 691 -10.17 41.50 -1.47
C SER A 691 -9.52 40.49 -0.51
N THR A 692 -8.86 40.98 0.54
CA THR A 692 -8.30 40.11 1.59
C THR A 692 -9.36 39.17 2.17
N ALA A 693 -10.53 39.68 2.56
CA ALA A 693 -11.63 38.87 3.09
C ALA A 693 -12.08 37.77 2.11
N THR A 694 -12.28 38.10 0.82
CA THR A 694 -12.72 37.12 -0.18
C THR A 694 -11.65 36.06 -0.45
N VAL A 695 -10.36 36.42 -0.43
CA VAL A 695 -9.27 35.45 -0.58
C VAL A 695 -9.23 34.51 0.62
N LEU A 696 -9.35 35.03 1.85
CA LEU A 696 -9.40 34.22 3.06
C LEU A 696 -10.59 33.26 3.02
N VAL A 697 -11.79 33.72 2.64
CA VAL A 697 -12.97 32.84 2.49
C VAL A 697 -12.73 31.76 1.43
N ALA A 698 -12.14 32.10 0.28
CA ALA A 698 -11.81 31.11 -0.73
C ALA A 698 -10.81 30.06 -0.21
N VAL A 699 -9.77 30.49 0.52
CA VAL A 699 -8.80 29.60 1.18
C VAL A 699 -9.49 28.72 2.23
N THR A 700 -10.43 29.25 3.01
CA THR A 700 -11.23 28.47 3.96
C THR A 700 -12.01 27.38 3.23
N CYS A 701 -12.76 27.71 2.17
CA CYS A 701 -13.52 26.73 1.40
C CYS A 701 -12.61 25.65 0.79
N ILE A 702 -11.47 26.03 0.21
CA ILE A 702 -10.48 25.09 -0.32
C ILE A 702 -9.93 24.20 0.79
N THR A 703 -9.56 24.77 1.94
CA THR A 703 -9.02 24.02 3.09
C THR A 703 -10.03 22.98 3.54
N VAL A 704 -11.30 23.36 3.73
CA VAL A 704 -12.37 22.45 4.12
C VAL A 704 -12.54 21.28 3.14
N MET A 705 -12.47 21.54 1.83
CA MET A 705 -12.64 20.50 0.81
C MET A 705 -11.42 19.61 0.59
N LEU A 706 -10.23 20.00 1.08
CA LEU A 706 -8.97 19.30 0.76
C LEU A 706 -8.27 18.69 1.98
N TRP A 707 -8.37 19.30 3.16
CA TRP A 707 -7.44 19.04 4.26
C TRP A 707 -7.35 17.55 4.63
N ARG A 708 -8.48 16.82 4.71
CA ARG A 708 -8.54 15.39 5.11
C ARG A 708 -7.60 14.47 4.32
N HIS A 709 -7.36 14.78 3.04
CA HIS A 709 -6.57 13.93 2.14
C HIS A 709 -5.06 14.19 2.22
N GLY A 710 -4.62 15.14 3.05
CA GLY A 710 -3.21 15.36 3.37
C GLY A 710 -2.69 14.45 4.50
N TRP A 711 -1.37 14.41 4.66
CA TRP A 711 -0.71 13.76 5.78
C TRP A 711 -0.49 14.76 6.89
N HIS A 712 -0.94 14.42 8.09
CA HIS A 712 -0.97 15.35 9.20
C HIS A 712 -0.28 14.78 10.43
N ALA A 713 0.36 15.65 11.21
CA ALA A 713 0.91 15.32 12.52
C ALA A 713 0.05 15.95 13.62
N GLY A 714 -0.33 15.15 14.62
CA GLY A 714 -1.00 15.65 15.83
C GLY A 714 -2.41 16.20 15.62
N VAL A 715 -3.06 15.88 14.50
CA VAL A 715 -4.48 16.18 14.27
C VAL A 715 -5.37 15.09 14.85
N GLY A 716 -6.58 15.49 15.23
CA GLY A 716 -7.66 14.61 15.62
C GLY A 716 -8.35 13.88 14.46
N PHE A 717 -9.48 13.23 14.78
CA PHE A 717 -10.27 12.35 13.92
C PHE A 717 -9.47 11.15 13.44
N GLU A 718 -8.82 10.47 14.39
CA GLU A 718 -8.09 9.22 14.13
C GLU A 718 -8.95 8.24 13.33
N GLY A 719 -8.34 7.58 12.35
CA GLY A 719 -9.03 6.72 11.40
C GLY A 719 -9.78 7.46 10.28
N ARG A 720 -9.94 8.78 10.34
CA ARG A 720 -10.58 9.61 9.29
C ARG A 720 -9.60 10.52 8.55
N VAL A 721 -8.39 10.65 9.05
CA VAL A 721 -7.27 11.37 8.44
C VAL A 721 -6.03 10.48 8.42
N VAL A 722 -5.06 10.83 7.56
CA VAL A 722 -3.81 10.08 7.44
C VAL A 722 -2.74 10.69 8.35
N ALA A 723 -2.22 9.89 9.27
CA ALA A 723 -1.12 10.26 10.15
C ALA A 723 0.10 9.36 9.87
N PRO A 724 1.20 9.88 9.30
CA PRO A 724 2.42 9.10 9.13
C PRO A 724 3.10 8.86 10.48
N MET A 725 3.71 7.68 10.61
CA MET A 725 4.37 7.27 11.86
C MET A 725 5.86 7.60 11.83
N VAL A 726 6.55 7.42 12.96
CA VAL A 726 7.98 7.74 13.07
C VAL A 726 8.78 6.90 12.07
N ARG A 727 9.79 7.54 11.45
CA ARG A 727 10.68 6.84 10.52
C ARG A 727 11.47 5.77 11.26
N ALA A 728 11.36 4.53 10.80
CA ALA A 728 12.15 3.41 11.30
C ALA A 728 13.48 3.28 10.54
N ASP A 729 14.42 2.55 11.14
CA ASP A 729 15.62 2.07 10.46
C ASP A 729 15.42 0.60 10.06
N PHE A 730 15.37 0.34 8.76
CA PHE A 730 15.19 -1.02 8.24
C PHE A 730 16.48 -1.86 8.27
N HIS A 731 17.62 -1.25 8.53
CA HIS A 731 18.92 -1.93 8.62
C HIS A 731 19.32 -2.27 10.06
N ALA A 732 18.41 -2.03 11.02
CA ALA A 732 18.61 -2.37 12.42
C ALA A 732 18.89 -3.86 12.59
N LYS A 733 19.88 -4.19 13.43
CA LYS A 733 20.36 -5.55 13.64
C LYS A 733 19.72 -6.17 14.87
N SER A 734 19.26 -7.40 14.74
CA SER A 734 18.81 -8.25 15.84
C SER A 734 19.92 -9.22 16.25
N PRO A 735 20.26 -9.31 17.55
CA PRO A 735 21.11 -10.36 18.09
C PRO A 735 20.62 -11.79 17.74
N ALA A 736 19.33 -12.06 17.86
CA ALA A 736 18.73 -13.34 17.49
C ALA A 736 18.98 -13.72 16.02
N ILE A 737 18.78 -12.78 15.10
CA ILE A 737 19.08 -12.99 13.67
C ILE A 737 20.57 -13.22 13.44
N GLY A 738 21.44 -12.54 14.19
CA GLY A 738 22.88 -12.77 14.18
C GLY A 738 23.26 -14.19 14.61
N ALA A 739 22.68 -14.68 15.71
CA ALA A 739 22.90 -16.03 16.23
C ALA A 739 22.40 -17.10 15.26
N LEU A 740 21.19 -16.94 14.72
CA LEU A 740 20.62 -17.84 13.71
C LEU A 740 21.54 -17.95 12.48
N ARG A 741 22.01 -16.82 11.96
CA ARG A 741 22.94 -16.80 10.80
C ARG A 741 24.28 -17.46 11.11
N ALA A 742 24.78 -17.33 12.34
CA ALA A 742 26.00 -18.00 12.77
C ALA A 742 25.82 -19.52 12.81
N ASP A 743 24.67 -20.00 13.28
CA ASP A 743 24.31 -21.43 13.29
C ASP A 743 24.14 -22.00 11.87
N GLN A 744 23.65 -21.20 10.91
CA GLN A 744 23.51 -21.58 9.50
C GLN A 744 24.82 -21.57 8.68
N LYS A 745 25.97 -21.21 9.27
CA LYS A 745 27.20 -20.94 8.52
C LYS A 745 27.65 -22.10 7.63
N ASN A 746 27.47 -23.34 8.08
CA ASN A 746 27.96 -24.53 7.38
C ASN A 746 26.89 -25.22 6.53
N GLU A 747 25.62 -25.02 6.85
CA GLU A 747 24.50 -25.66 6.17
C GLU A 747 23.34 -24.66 6.04
N PRO A 748 22.96 -24.27 4.81
CA PRO A 748 21.84 -23.38 4.60
C PRO A 748 20.54 -24.09 4.99
N SER A 749 19.71 -23.39 5.76
CA SER A 749 18.39 -23.85 6.14
C SER A 749 17.35 -22.74 6.06
N ARG A 750 16.07 -23.11 6.14
CA ARG A 750 14.97 -22.16 6.25
C ARG A 750 14.61 -21.89 7.71
N ALA A 751 13.98 -20.74 7.89
CA ALA A 751 13.44 -20.30 9.15
C ALA A 751 11.92 -20.09 9.07
N PHE A 752 11.24 -20.27 10.19
CA PHE A 752 9.80 -20.06 10.34
C PHE A 752 9.49 -19.34 11.65
N GLY A 753 8.57 -18.37 11.61
CA GLY A 753 8.11 -17.66 12.79
C GLY A 753 6.74 -18.13 13.23
N PHE A 754 6.56 -18.40 14.53
CA PHE A 754 5.25 -18.69 15.08
C PHE A 754 4.42 -17.41 15.25
N GLN A 755 3.10 -17.55 15.11
CA GLN A 755 2.13 -16.48 15.27
C GLN A 755 2.42 -15.24 14.38
N GLY A 756 2.82 -14.12 14.98
CA GLY A 756 3.14 -12.86 14.31
C GLY A 756 4.64 -12.60 14.14
N ASN A 757 5.50 -13.50 14.61
CA ASN A 757 6.96 -13.32 14.59
C ASN A 757 7.56 -13.66 13.23
N PHE A 758 8.72 -13.06 12.95
CA PHE A 758 9.51 -13.32 11.75
C PHE A 758 8.66 -13.37 10.46
N PHE A 759 7.93 -12.29 10.23
CA PHE A 759 6.80 -12.24 9.32
C PHE A 759 7.21 -12.54 7.86
N PRO A 760 6.44 -13.36 7.12
CA PRO A 760 6.73 -13.71 5.72
C PRO A 760 6.96 -12.51 4.81
N GLY A 761 7.94 -12.62 3.91
CA GLY A 761 8.37 -11.55 3.02
C GLY A 761 9.39 -10.60 3.66
N TRP A 762 9.18 -10.18 4.91
CA TRP A 762 10.18 -9.39 5.65
C TRP A 762 11.47 -10.18 5.93
N THR A 763 11.38 -11.51 5.99
CA THR A 763 12.50 -12.44 6.14
C THR A 763 13.65 -12.17 5.16
N GLY A 764 13.33 -11.72 3.93
CA GLY A 764 14.30 -11.36 2.90
C GLY A 764 15.23 -10.19 3.30
N VAL A 765 14.78 -9.27 4.16
CA VAL A 765 15.61 -8.18 4.71
C VAL A 765 16.79 -8.73 5.50
N TYR A 766 16.59 -9.86 6.18
CA TYR A 766 17.63 -10.56 6.93
C TYR A 766 18.37 -11.61 6.09
N ARG A 767 18.07 -11.72 4.79
CA ARG A 767 18.54 -12.75 3.86
C ARG A 767 18.41 -14.16 4.44
N LEU A 768 17.26 -14.44 5.03
CA LEU A 768 16.88 -15.75 5.54
C LEU A 768 15.75 -16.30 4.68
N GLU A 769 15.89 -17.53 4.22
CA GLU A 769 14.87 -18.17 3.38
C GLU A 769 13.72 -18.71 4.23
N GLY A 770 12.50 -18.57 3.71
CA GLY A 770 11.27 -19.10 4.31
C GLY A 770 10.47 -19.95 3.35
N ILE A 771 9.35 -20.48 3.85
CA ILE A 771 8.45 -21.39 3.12
C ILE A 771 7.13 -20.73 2.68
N HIS A 772 7.01 -19.42 2.87
CA HIS A 772 5.82 -18.66 2.52
C HIS A 772 6.17 -17.18 2.29
N GLY A 773 5.32 -16.42 1.61
CA GLY A 773 5.58 -15.01 1.30
C GLY A 773 4.47 -14.36 0.47
N PRO A 774 4.37 -13.02 0.45
CA PRO A 774 3.26 -12.27 -0.16
C PRO A 774 3.36 -12.18 -1.70
N ASP A 775 3.64 -13.30 -2.37
CA ASP A 775 3.80 -13.33 -3.83
C ASP A 775 2.44 -13.45 -4.53
N ALA A 776 2.20 -12.61 -5.54
CA ALA A 776 0.92 -12.59 -6.26
C ALA A 776 0.73 -13.81 -7.18
N LEU A 777 1.83 -14.34 -7.73
CA LEU A 777 1.88 -15.57 -8.51
C LEU A 777 2.49 -16.67 -7.64
N VAL A 778 1.69 -17.69 -7.33
CA VAL A 778 2.07 -18.80 -6.45
C VAL A 778 2.37 -20.04 -7.28
N ASN A 779 3.44 -20.75 -6.94
CA ASN A 779 3.77 -22.02 -7.56
C ASN A 779 2.67 -23.06 -7.24
N PRO A 780 1.97 -23.63 -8.25
CA PRO A 780 0.85 -24.52 -8.00
C PRO A 780 1.25 -25.82 -7.32
N ARG A 781 2.44 -26.36 -7.61
CA ARG A 781 2.92 -27.62 -7.00
C ARG A 781 3.31 -27.43 -5.55
N PHE A 782 3.95 -26.31 -5.23
CA PHE A 782 4.22 -25.96 -3.85
C PHE A 782 2.92 -25.72 -3.08
N ARG A 783 1.95 -25.05 -3.70
CA ARG A 783 0.61 -24.84 -3.13
C ARG A 783 -0.09 -26.17 -2.80
N GLU A 784 -0.13 -27.09 -3.76
CA GLU A 784 -0.70 -28.45 -3.61
C GLU A 784 0.00 -29.22 -2.49
N LEU A 785 1.33 -29.14 -2.38
CA LEU A 785 2.11 -29.78 -1.30
C LEU A 785 1.71 -29.26 0.08
N ILE A 786 1.67 -27.93 0.23
CA ILE A 786 1.32 -27.27 1.49
C ILE A 786 -0.11 -27.64 1.92
N GLU A 787 -1.06 -27.66 0.99
CA GLU A 787 -2.43 -28.11 1.25
C GLU A 787 -2.48 -29.60 1.66
N ALA A 788 -1.73 -30.47 0.98
CA ALA A 788 -1.69 -31.90 1.29
C ALA A 788 -1.05 -32.21 2.64
N CYS A 789 -0.09 -31.40 3.10
CA CYS A 789 0.54 -31.56 4.41
C CYS A 789 -0.33 -31.00 5.57
N GLY A 790 -1.48 -30.38 5.28
CA GLY A 790 -2.39 -29.88 6.31
C GLY A 790 -2.02 -28.52 6.92
N PHE A 791 -1.16 -27.74 6.26
CA PHE A 791 -0.85 -26.39 6.74
C PHE A 791 -2.05 -25.45 6.58
N GLU A 792 -2.33 -24.68 7.64
CA GLU A 792 -3.32 -23.61 7.61
C GLU A 792 -2.77 -22.40 6.84
N ARG A 793 -3.60 -21.82 5.97
CA ARG A 793 -3.25 -20.60 5.22
C ARG A 793 -4.28 -19.53 5.43
N ILE A 794 -3.79 -18.32 5.65
CA ILE A 794 -4.58 -17.09 5.61
C ILE A 794 -4.09 -16.22 4.46
N TRP A 795 -5.01 -15.46 3.87
CA TRP A 795 -4.75 -14.57 2.72
C TRP A 795 -4.11 -15.28 1.51
N ASP A 796 -4.38 -16.58 1.33
CA ASP A 796 -3.81 -17.48 0.32
C ASP A 796 -2.32 -17.83 0.43
N TRP A 797 -1.49 -16.95 0.99
CA TRP A 797 -0.04 -17.10 0.96
C TRP A 797 0.64 -17.19 2.33
N ARG A 798 0.00 -16.73 3.41
CA ARG A 798 0.59 -16.77 4.76
C ARG A 798 0.22 -18.08 5.43
N LEU A 799 1.24 -18.90 5.72
CA LEU A 799 1.12 -20.00 6.70
C LEU A 799 1.11 -19.40 8.10
N TYR A 800 0.00 -19.54 8.80
CA TYR A 800 -0.16 -19.07 10.19
C TYR A 800 -0.18 -20.28 11.11
N GLN A 801 0.66 -20.25 12.16
CA GLN A 801 0.81 -21.39 13.04
C GLN A 801 0.96 -20.95 14.50
N GLU A 802 0.03 -21.42 15.32
CA GLU A 802 0.21 -21.47 16.78
C GLU A 802 1.05 -22.68 17.15
N PHE A 803 1.87 -22.56 18.20
CA PHE A 803 2.74 -23.65 18.63
C PHE A 803 1.96 -24.92 19.03
N SER A 804 0.75 -24.79 19.57
CA SER A 804 -0.11 -25.92 19.95
C SER A 804 -0.38 -26.91 18.80
N LYS A 805 -0.40 -26.44 17.54
CA LYS A 805 -0.58 -27.27 16.35
C LYS A 805 0.73 -27.59 15.61
N PHE A 806 1.89 -27.21 16.15
CA PHE A 806 3.21 -27.57 15.61
C PHE A 806 3.52 -29.08 15.67
N PRO A 807 3.29 -29.82 16.78
CA PRO A 807 3.70 -31.22 16.89
C PRO A 807 3.25 -32.13 15.74
N PRO A 808 1.97 -32.13 15.29
CA PRO A 808 1.56 -32.95 14.16
C PRO A 808 2.15 -32.51 12.81
N LEU A 809 2.67 -31.28 12.72
CA LEU A 809 3.24 -30.72 11.50
C LEU A 809 4.77 -30.78 11.44
N HIS A 810 5.44 -31.13 12.54
CA HIS A 810 6.90 -31.06 12.68
C HIS A 810 7.63 -31.81 11.55
N ARG A 811 7.23 -33.05 11.23
CA ARG A 811 7.83 -33.82 10.13
C ARG A 811 7.69 -33.15 8.76
N PHE A 812 6.61 -32.41 8.53
CA PHE A 812 6.42 -31.69 7.26
C PHE A 812 7.33 -30.47 7.19
N TYR A 813 7.54 -29.74 8.30
CA TYR A 813 8.54 -28.68 8.36
C TYR A 813 9.96 -29.21 8.08
N ASP A 814 10.30 -30.39 8.60
CA ASP A 814 11.60 -31.03 8.36
C ASP A 814 11.85 -31.30 6.87
N VAL A 815 10.85 -31.82 6.15
CA VAL A 815 10.92 -32.04 4.69
C VAL A 815 11.09 -30.73 3.92
N LEU A 816 10.53 -29.63 4.42
CA LEU A 816 10.67 -28.29 3.84
C LEU A 816 12.01 -27.61 4.21
N ASN A 817 12.94 -28.31 4.88
CA ASN A 817 14.22 -27.79 5.34
C ASN A 817 14.07 -26.59 6.31
N VAL A 818 12.98 -26.56 7.09
CA VAL A 818 12.80 -25.57 8.16
C VAL A 818 13.51 -26.06 9.41
N ARG A 819 14.71 -25.53 9.63
CA ARG A 819 15.58 -25.91 10.75
C ARG A 819 15.41 -24.99 11.94
N HIS A 820 15.20 -23.70 11.68
CA HIS A 820 15.16 -22.67 12.70
C HIS A 820 13.74 -22.16 12.90
N TYR A 821 13.34 -22.06 14.16
CA TYR A 821 12.02 -21.57 14.55
C TYR A 821 12.19 -20.35 15.43
N LEU A 822 11.44 -19.30 15.13
CA LEU A 822 11.50 -18.04 15.84
C LEU A 822 10.20 -17.81 16.57
N ASP A 823 10.32 -17.41 17.83
CA ASP A 823 9.19 -17.18 18.69
C ASP A 823 9.48 -16.01 19.64
N TYR A 824 8.44 -15.29 20.01
CA TYR A 824 8.49 -14.25 21.01
C TYR A 824 7.46 -14.56 22.09
N ARG A 825 7.92 -15.00 23.26
CA ARG A 825 7.09 -15.11 24.47
C ARG A 825 5.89 -16.07 24.39
N SER A 826 5.89 -17.07 23.51
CA SER A 826 4.97 -18.21 23.61
C SER A 826 5.33 -19.12 24.79
N ASN A 827 4.71 -20.31 24.86
CA ASN A 827 5.06 -21.33 25.86
C ASN A 827 6.46 -21.95 25.58
N GLN A 828 7.51 -21.24 26.04
CA GLN A 828 8.90 -21.65 25.81
C GLN A 828 9.27 -23.00 26.45
N GLY A 829 8.56 -23.41 27.50
CA GLY A 829 8.74 -24.74 28.10
C GLY A 829 8.34 -25.87 27.15
N LEU A 830 7.21 -25.71 26.44
CA LEU A 830 6.79 -26.70 25.44
C LEU A 830 7.66 -26.66 24.18
N LEU A 831 8.13 -25.48 23.77
CA LEU A 831 9.08 -25.33 22.66
C LEU A 831 10.41 -26.03 22.96
N GLY A 832 10.99 -25.79 24.14
CA GLY A 832 12.23 -26.41 24.58
C GLY A 832 12.14 -27.93 24.79
N ALA A 833 10.93 -28.49 24.93
CA ALA A 833 10.71 -29.93 25.01
C ALA A 833 10.79 -30.63 23.63
N GLN A 834 10.59 -29.90 22.53
CA GLN A 834 10.55 -30.44 21.16
C GLN A 834 11.70 -29.93 20.28
N LEU A 835 12.26 -28.76 20.59
CA LEU A 835 13.28 -28.09 19.81
C LEU A 835 14.45 -27.66 20.72
N THR A 836 15.65 -27.61 20.15
CA THR A 836 16.86 -27.23 20.88
C THR A 836 17.02 -25.70 20.88
N PRO A 837 17.18 -25.04 22.03
CA PRO A 837 17.42 -23.59 22.06
C PRO A 837 18.79 -23.25 21.46
N VAL A 838 18.83 -22.26 20.57
CA VAL A 838 20.06 -21.71 19.96
C VAL A 838 20.39 -20.35 20.58
N PHE A 839 19.37 -19.52 20.77
CA PHE A 839 19.51 -18.19 21.34
C PHE A 839 18.23 -17.80 22.06
N ILE A 840 18.38 -17.14 23.21
CA ILE A 840 17.29 -16.58 24.00
C ILE A 840 17.60 -15.10 24.24
N GLY A 841 16.71 -14.19 23.85
CA GLY A 841 17.02 -12.76 23.91
C GLY A 841 15.92 -11.86 23.36
N ASP A 842 16.25 -11.01 22.37
CA ASP A 842 15.27 -10.11 21.76
C ASP A 842 14.19 -10.85 20.96
N LEU A 843 14.54 -12.03 20.44
CA LEU A 843 13.65 -13.03 19.85
C LEU A 843 14.26 -14.40 20.12
N ASP A 844 13.46 -15.37 20.53
CA ASP A 844 13.97 -16.69 20.87
C ASP A 844 14.12 -17.51 19.58
N VAL A 845 15.25 -18.21 19.46
CA VAL A 845 15.60 -19.03 18.31
C VAL A 845 15.79 -20.46 18.76
N TYR A 846 15.00 -21.33 18.16
CA TYR A 846 15.06 -22.77 18.37
C TYR A 846 15.49 -23.49 17.10
N ARG A 847 16.01 -24.69 17.26
CA ARG A 847 16.49 -25.55 16.18
C ARG A 847 15.87 -26.94 16.27
N SER A 848 15.44 -27.46 15.13
CA SER A 848 15.13 -28.88 15.00
C SER A 848 16.38 -29.67 14.59
N GLU A 849 16.62 -30.79 15.27
CA GLU A 849 17.72 -31.72 14.98
C GLU A 849 17.32 -32.80 13.95
N THR A 850 16.05 -32.87 13.56
CA THR A 850 15.50 -33.86 12.63
C THR A 850 15.29 -33.32 11.21
N THR A 851 15.58 -32.03 11.01
CA THR A 851 15.38 -31.35 9.72
C THR A 851 16.18 -31.99 8.60
N TRP A 852 15.54 -32.13 7.43
CA TRP A 852 16.23 -32.66 6.27
C TRP A 852 17.26 -31.66 5.72
N PRO A 853 18.39 -32.14 5.19
CA PRO A 853 19.34 -31.29 4.49
C PRO A 853 18.67 -30.54 3.33
N ARG A 854 19.13 -29.32 3.05
CA ARG A 854 18.58 -28.51 1.93
C ARG A 854 18.66 -29.27 0.61
N ALA A 855 19.74 -30.03 0.42
CA ALA A 855 19.89 -30.97 -0.67
C ALA A 855 20.59 -32.24 -0.19
N PHE A 856 20.23 -33.38 -0.78
CA PHE A 856 20.79 -34.67 -0.43
C PHE A 856 20.75 -35.63 -1.62
N PHE A 857 21.69 -36.57 -1.65
CA PHE A 857 21.67 -37.74 -2.52
C PHE A 857 20.86 -38.87 -1.88
N THR A 858 20.14 -39.64 -2.69
CA THR A 858 19.51 -40.90 -2.33
C THR A 858 19.60 -41.89 -3.49
N ASP A 859 19.81 -43.16 -3.17
CA ASP A 859 19.83 -44.29 -4.12
C ASP A 859 18.46 -44.97 -4.26
N ARG A 860 17.41 -44.35 -3.70
CA ARG A 860 16.01 -44.81 -3.77
C ARG A 860 15.05 -43.72 -4.23
N LEU A 861 14.00 -44.13 -4.95
CA LEU A 861 12.93 -43.27 -5.46
C LEU A 861 11.55 -43.91 -5.23
N ALA A 862 10.76 -43.36 -4.29
CA ALA A 862 9.42 -43.87 -3.99
C ALA A 862 8.36 -43.38 -5.00
N PRO A 863 7.47 -44.25 -5.50
CA PRO A 863 6.32 -43.83 -6.28
C PRO A 863 5.17 -43.36 -5.36
N TYR A 864 4.38 -42.40 -5.83
CA TYR A 864 3.09 -42.03 -5.23
C TYR A 864 2.07 -41.64 -6.30
N ALA A 865 0.77 -41.65 -6.01
CA ALA A 865 -0.26 -41.27 -6.98
C ALA A 865 -0.69 -39.81 -6.80
N THR A 866 -1.11 -39.44 -5.59
CA THR A 866 -1.67 -38.14 -5.26
C THR A 866 -0.80 -37.36 -4.26
N PRO A 867 -0.92 -36.02 -4.18
CA PRO A 867 -0.20 -35.23 -3.17
C PRO A 867 -0.44 -35.71 -1.73
N LYS A 868 -1.66 -36.20 -1.43
CA LYS A 868 -2.00 -36.77 -0.12
C LYS A 868 -1.25 -38.07 0.16
N ASP A 869 -1.06 -38.93 -0.84
CA ASP A 869 -0.26 -40.15 -0.67
C ASP A 869 1.19 -39.81 -0.34
N PHE A 870 1.75 -38.76 -0.97
CA PHE A 870 3.08 -38.28 -0.62
C PHE A 870 3.15 -37.72 0.80
N ALA A 871 2.16 -36.94 1.23
CA ALA A 871 2.06 -36.47 2.61
C ALA A 871 1.97 -37.65 3.60
N GLN A 872 1.24 -38.71 3.25
CA GLN A 872 1.15 -39.92 4.05
C GLN A 872 2.51 -40.64 4.16
N LEU A 873 3.28 -40.73 3.07
CA LEU A 873 4.65 -41.30 3.10
C LEU A 873 5.57 -40.54 4.06
N ILE A 874 5.43 -39.21 4.14
CA ILE A 874 6.18 -38.39 5.11
C ILE A 874 5.69 -38.69 6.54
N ALA A 875 4.37 -38.71 6.75
CA ALA A 875 3.76 -38.88 8.06
C ALA A 875 4.09 -40.25 8.67
N SER A 876 4.03 -41.34 7.89
CA SER A 876 4.29 -42.71 8.35
C SER A 876 5.76 -43.14 8.26
N GLY A 877 6.63 -42.31 7.68
CA GLY A 877 8.05 -42.63 7.49
C GLY A 877 8.87 -42.70 8.79
N ASP A 878 10.13 -43.11 8.63
CA ASP A 878 11.15 -43.20 9.69
C ASP A 878 11.85 -41.85 9.99
N GLY A 879 11.39 -40.75 9.39
CA GLY A 879 11.95 -39.41 9.52
C GLY A 879 13.20 -39.13 8.69
N ARG A 880 13.86 -40.13 8.07
CA ARG A 880 15.07 -39.89 7.26
C ARG A 880 14.71 -39.33 5.87
N PRO A 881 15.59 -38.54 5.22
CA PRO A 881 15.33 -38.01 3.87
C PRO A 881 15.08 -39.08 2.81
N PHE A 882 14.20 -38.80 1.84
CA PHE A 882 13.97 -39.66 0.68
C PHE A 882 13.50 -38.85 -0.53
N ALA A 883 13.62 -39.46 -1.71
CA ALA A 883 13.04 -38.95 -2.94
C ALA A 883 11.76 -39.70 -3.29
N ALA A 884 10.77 -38.97 -3.79
CA ALA A 884 9.54 -39.52 -4.31
C ALA A 884 9.07 -38.79 -5.58
N MET A 885 8.37 -39.51 -6.46
CA MET A 885 7.82 -38.98 -7.71
C MET A 885 6.45 -39.57 -8.01
N GLN A 886 5.63 -38.82 -8.74
CA GLN A 886 4.35 -39.34 -9.19
C GLN A 886 4.55 -40.49 -10.16
N SER A 887 3.87 -41.61 -9.92
CA SER A 887 4.01 -42.84 -10.70
C SER A 887 3.59 -42.68 -12.16
N ASN A 888 2.75 -41.69 -12.47
CA ASN A 888 2.29 -41.36 -13.81
C ASN A 888 3.13 -40.27 -14.52
N ASP A 889 4.16 -39.72 -13.87
CA ASP A 889 5.04 -38.73 -14.49
C ASP A 889 5.91 -39.42 -15.55
N PRO A 890 5.93 -38.93 -16.82
CA PRO A 890 6.69 -39.57 -17.89
C PRO A 890 8.20 -39.58 -17.65
N LEU A 891 8.70 -38.74 -16.74
CA LEU A 891 10.10 -38.69 -16.35
C LEU A 891 10.44 -39.61 -15.16
N PHE A 892 9.50 -40.44 -14.70
CA PHE A 892 9.73 -41.39 -13.61
C PHE A 892 10.85 -42.38 -13.97
N ARG A 893 11.83 -42.50 -13.06
CA ARG A 893 13.04 -43.30 -13.25
C ARG A 893 12.87 -44.71 -12.68
N ARG A 894 12.35 -45.62 -13.50
CA ARG A 894 12.11 -47.03 -13.11
C ARG A 894 13.39 -47.80 -12.79
N GLU A 895 14.51 -47.32 -13.31
CA GLU A 895 15.85 -47.83 -13.06
C GLU A 895 16.36 -47.57 -11.63
N ILE A 896 15.76 -46.63 -10.88
CA ILE A 896 16.12 -46.37 -9.48
C ILE A 896 15.24 -47.23 -8.56
N PRO A 897 15.81 -48.04 -7.64
CA PRO A 897 15.03 -48.90 -6.76
C PRO A 897 14.07 -48.13 -5.84
N THR A 898 12.93 -48.73 -5.50
CA THR A 898 11.83 -48.06 -4.79
C THR A 898 11.79 -48.31 -3.28
N GLU A 899 12.49 -49.34 -2.78
CA GLU A 899 12.45 -49.75 -1.37
C GLU A 899 13.20 -48.77 -0.46
N LEU A 900 12.45 -47.99 0.34
CA LEU A 900 13.02 -46.92 1.17
C LEU A 900 13.80 -47.40 2.41
N ALA A 901 13.53 -48.61 2.92
CA ALA A 901 14.15 -49.09 4.16
C ALA A 901 15.69 -49.22 4.04
N SER A 902 16.17 -49.67 2.88
CA SER A 902 17.59 -49.90 2.58
C SER A 902 18.31 -48.68 1.97
N ARG A 903 17.70 -47.49 2.01
CA ARG A 903 18.23 -46.29 1.33
C ARG A 903 19.50 -45.74 1.97
N THR A 904 20.41 -45.31 1.11
CA THR A 904 21.59 -44.50 1.44
C THR A 904 21.25 -43.03 1.25
N VAL A 905 21.52 -42.19 2.24
CA VAL A 905 21.31 -40.74 2.16
C VAL A 905 22.61 -40.03 2.47
N THR A 906 23.02 -39.09 1.62
CA THR A 906 24.20 -38.24 1.86
C THR A 906 23.79 -36.78 1.73
N PRO A 907 24.04 -35.90 2.72
CA PRO A 907 23.77 -34.47 2.60
C PRO A 907 24.75 -33.79 1.65
N ALA A 908 24.31 -32.74 0.96
CA ALA A 908 25.20 -31.90 0.17
C ALA A 908 26.06 -30.97 1.06
N ARG A 909 27.16 -30.48 0.49
CA ARG A 909 28.10 -29.55 1.14
C ARG A 909 28.55 -28.45 0.17
N ASN A 910 29.36 -27.52 0.68
CA ASN A 910 30.01 -26.47 -0.11
C ASN A 910 29.02 -25.62 -0.94
N TYR A 911 27.92 -25.21 -0.29
CA TYR A 911 26.89 -24.40 -0.94
C TYR A 911 27.43 -23.03 -1.36
N ARG A 912 27.09 -22.62 -2.58
CA ARG A 912 27.25 -21.24 -3.06
C ARG A 912 25.92 -20.72 -3.56
N LEU A 913 25.38 -19.74 -2.85
CA LEU A 913 24.08 -19.16 -3.10
C LEU A 913 24.23 -17.71 -3.56
N THR A 914 23.67 -17.40 -4.73
CA THR A 914 23.53 -16.03 -5.28
C THR A 914 22.04 -15.76 -5.53
N ALA A 915 21.69 -14.58 -6.03
CA ALA A 915 20.32 -14.25 -6.41
C ALA A 915 19.67 -15.32 -7.29
N ASN A 916 20.30 -15.71 -8.40
CA ASN A 916 19.72 -16.66 -9.36
C ASN A 916 20.33 -18.06 -9.33
N THR A 917 21.46 -18.27 -8.66
CA THR A 917 22.20 -19.54 -8.70
C THR A 917 22.27 -20.22 -7.34
N THR A 918 22.00 -21.52 -7.32
CA THR A 918 22.29 -22.42 -6.21
C THR A 918 23.26 -23.50 -6.69
N ALA A 919 24.49 -23.48 -6.19
CA ALA A 919 25.50 -24.49 -6.45
C ALA A 919 25.82 -25.27 -5.17
N LEU A 920 26.14 -26.56 -5.32
CA LEU A 920 26.44 -27.48 -4.23
C LEU A 920 27.34 -28.63 -4.70
N GLU A 921 27.98 -29.30 -3.75
CA GLU A 921 28.72 -30.54 -3.96
C GLU A 921 28.07 -31.69 -3.20
N ILE A 922 28.10 -32.88 -3.79
CA ILE A 922 27.49 -34.08 -3.22
C ILE A 922 28.37 -35.28 -3.47
N ASP A 923 28.49 -36.17 -2.49
CA ASP A 923 29.09 -37.48 -2.71
C ASP A 923 28.00 -38.52 -2.88
N ALA A 924 28.03 -39.22 -4.01
CA ALA A 924 27.12 -40.31 -4.32
C ALA A 924 27.81 -41.65 -4.08
N SER A 925 27.14 -42.57 -3.39
CA SER A 925 27.61 -43.95 -3.19
C SER A 925 27.45 -44.83 -4.43
N GLY A 926 26.66 -44.38 -5.41
CA GLY A 926 26.32 -45.11 -6.63
C GLY A 926 25.35 -44.30 -7.50
N PRO A 927 24.76 -44.93 -8.53
CA PRO A 927 23.67 -44.33 -9.30
C PRO A 927 22.47 -44.00 -8.40
N GLY A 928 21.84 -42.86 -8.64
CA GLY A 928 20.70 -42.42 -7.83
C GLY A 928 20.22 -41.02 -8.20
N LEU A 929 19.77 -40.27 -7.21
CA LEU A 929 19.13 -38.97 -7.39
C LEU A 929 19.59 -37.99 -6.33
N VAL A 930 19.86 -36.76 -6.74
CA VAL A 930 19.97 -35.61 -5.83
C VAL A 930 18.65 -34.88 -5.80
N VAL A 931 18.15 -34.63 -4.58
CA VAL A 931 17.00 -33.77 -4.32
C VAL A 931 17.50 -32.42 -3.82
N LEU A 932 17.01 -31.34 -4.42
CA LEU A 932 17.18 -29.97 -3.94
C LEU A 932 15.81 -29.42 -3.56
N THR A 933 15.61 -29.08 -2.29
CA THR A 933 14.35 -28.56 -1.73
C THR A 933 14.05 -27.12 -2.15
N GLU A 934 14.28 -26.76 -3.41
CA GLU A 934 13.86 -25.48 -4.00
C GLU A 934 12.71 -25.69 -4.98
N ALA A 935 11.79 -24.72 -5.03
CA ALA A 935 10.56 -24.83 -5.81
C ALA A 935 10.83 -25.18 -7.28
N TRP A 936 10.15 -26.21 -7.77
CA TRP A 936 10.23 -26.67 -9.14
C TRP A 936 9.47 -25.74 -10.08
N LEU A 937 10.11 -25.38 -11.20
CA LEU A 937 9.48 -24.73 -12.34
C LEU A 937 9.84 -25.50 -13.60
N ASP A 938 8.90 -25.64 -14.54
CA ASP A 938 9.15 -26.36 -15.78
C ASP A 938 10.09 -25.58 -16.72
N ARG A 939 11.26 -26.14 -17.03
CA ARG A 939 12.24 -25.64 -18.02
C ARG A 939 12.78 -24.21 -17.79
N ASP A 940 12.67 -23.70 -16.58
CA ASP A 940 13.14 -22.36 -16.19
C ASP A 940 14.52 -22.36 -15.51
N PHE A 941 15.08 -23.55 -15.23
CA PHE A 941 16.43 -23.69 -14.70
C PHE A 941 17.39 -24.26 -15.75
N ARG A 942 18.59 -23.72 -15.79
CA ARG A 942 19.74 -24.37 -16.42
C ARG A 942 20.49 -25.12 -15.35
N VAL A 943 20.70 -26.41 -15.56
CA VAL A 943 21.35 -27.28 -14.59
C VAL A 943 22.60 -27.89 -15.19
N THR A 944 23.69 -27.86 -14.43
CA THR A 944 24.95 -28.52 -14.82
C THR A 944 25.39 -29.51 -13.75
N LEU A 945 25.83 -30.69 -14.18
CA LEU A 945 26.48 -31.72 -13.39
C LEU A 945 27.94 -31.81 -13.85
N ASN A 946 28.90 -31.51 -12.97
CA ASN A 946 30.33 -31.46 -13.29
C ASN A 946 30.63 -30.59 -14.54
N GLY A 947 29.95 -29.44 -14.64
CA GLY A 947 30.07 -28.50 -15.76
C GLY A 947 29.34 -28.91 -17.05
N ARG A 948 28.79 -30.13 -17.13
CA ARG A 948 28.00 -30.60 -18.28
C ARG A 948 26.53 -30.33 -18.05
N ARG A 949 25.84 -29.81 -19.06
CA ARG A 949 24.40 -29.53 -18.98
C ARG A 949 23.60 -30.83 -18.87
N VAL A 950 22.67 -30.87 -17.92
CA VAL A 950 21.77 -32.01 -17.69
C VAL A 950 20.33 -31.51 -17.53
N ASP A 951 19.38 -32.39 -17.74
CA ASP A 951 17.97 -32.14 -17.40
C ASP A 951 17.74 -32.33 -15.90
N TYR A 952 16.72 -31.65 -15.38
CA TYR A 952 16.22 -31.83 -14.02
C TYR A 952 14.76 -32.23 -14.08
N LEU A 953 14.31 -32.90 -13.03
CA LEU A 953 12.96 -33.44 -12.91
C LEU A 953 12.29 -32.96 -11.63
N ARG A 954 10.97 -33.10 -11.58
CA ARG A 954 10.18 -32.76 -10.39
C ARG A 954 10.20 -33.93 -9.42
N VAL A 955 10.59 -33.67 -8.19
CA VAL A 955 10.71 -34.65 -7.11
C VAL A 955 10.07 -34.09 -5.84
N ASN A 956 9.68 -34.96 -4.92
CA ASN A 956 9.04 -34.59 -3.65
C ASN A 956 7.89 -33.59 -3.86
N HIS A 957 7.11 -33.87 -4.91
CA HIS A 957 5.98 -33.11 -5.42
C HIS A 957 6.25 -31.71 -5.97
N ALA A 958 7.04 -30.89 -5.27
CA ALA A 958 7.24 -29.47 -5.56
C ALA A 958 8.71 -29.06 -5.73
N PHE A 959 9.65 -30.01 -5.73
CA PHE A 959 11.09 -29.73 -5.66
C PHE A 959 11.87 -30.26 -6.87
N LYS A 960 13.15 -29.90 -6.97
CA LYS A 960 14.02 -30.20 -8.11
C LYS A 960 14.86 -31.44 -7.85
N GLY A 961 15.02 -32.29 -8.85
CA GLY A 961 15.87 -33.47 -8.80
C GLY A 961 16.82 -33.58 -9.99
N VAL A 962 18.01 -34.14 -9.76
CA VAL A 962 19.01 -34.43 -10.81
C VAL A 962 19.49 -35.87 -10.65
N VAL A 963 19.46 -36.63 -11.75
CA VAL A 963 19.95 -38.01 -11.77
C VAL A 963 21.47 -38.03 -11.70
N ILE A 964 22.01 -38.87 -10.82
CA ILE A 964 23.45 -39.11 -10.69
C ILE A 964 23.77 -40.47 -11.30
N PRO A 965 24.65 -40.54 -12.30
CA PRO A 965 24.87 -41.76 -13.07
C PRO A 965 25.84 -42.74 -12.39
N SER A 966 26.70 -42.29 -11.48
CA SER A 966 27.79 -43.09 -10.92
C SER A 966 28.15 -42.63 -9.51
N ALA A 967 28.88 -43.47 -8.78
CA ALA A 967 29.49 -43.08 -7.51
C ALA A 967 30.56 -41.99 -7.71
N GLY A 968 30.81 -41.19 -6.67
CA GLY A 968 31.86 -40.17 -6.63
C GLY A 968 31.37 -38.80 -6.18
N SER A 969 32.27 -37.83 -6.20
CA SER A 969 31.95 -36.44 -5.87
C SER A 969 31.45 -35.70 -7.11
N HIS A 970 30.31 -35.04 -6.98
CA HIS A 970 29.64 -34.32 -8.05
C HIS A 970 29.35 -32.89 -7.65
N ARG A 971 29.69 -31.95 -8.54
CA ARG A 971 29.29 -30.55 -8.42
C ARG A 971 28.03 -30.30 -9.25
N ILE A 972 27.01 -29.74 -8.62
CA ILE A 972 25.72 -29.45 -9.24
C ILE A 972 25.45 -27.96 -9.12
N GLU A 973 24.99 -27.36 -10.21
CA GLU A 973 24.66 -25.94 -10.26
C GLU A 973 23.30 -25.75 -10.93
N PHE A 974 22.38 -25.09 -10.23
CA PHE A 974 21.07 -24.68 -10.73
C PHE A 974 21.06 -23.17 -10.90
N THR A 975 20.90 -22.69 -12.13
CA THR A 975 20.77 -21.27 -12.44
C THR A 975 19.37 -20.97 -12.96
N TYR A 976 18.62 -20.13 -12.26
CA TYR A 976 17.34 -19.64 -12.74
C TYR A 976 17.53 -18.78 -13.98
N ARG A 977 16.86 -19.14 -15.07
CA ARG A 977 16.86 -18.39 -16.32
C ARG A 977 15.52 -18.59 -17.01
N PRO A 978 14.60 -17.61 -16.97
CA PRO A 978 13.26 -17.77 -17.52
C PRO A 978 13.33 -18.29 -18.96
N ARG A 979 12.51 -19.27 -19.30
CA ARG A 979 12.55 -19.97 -20.59
C ARG A 979 12.52 -19.04 -21.79
N ARG A 980 11.73 -17.97 -21.72
CA ARG A 980 11.57 -16.95 -22.78
C ARG A 980 12.51 -15.75 -22.66
N PHE A 981 13.47 -15.78 -21.72
CA PHE A 981 14.30 -14.61 -21.43
C PHE A 981 15.23 -14.21 -22.58
N ALA A 982 15.79 -15.18 -23.31
CA ALA A 982 16.63 -14.85 -24.48
C ALA A 982 15.81 -14.16 -25.59
N LEU A 983 14.60 -14.65 -25.87
CA LEU A 983 13.68 -14.03 -26.81
C LEU A 983 13.29 -12.62 -26.35
N SER A 984 12.97 -12.44 -25.07
CA SER A 984 12.60 -11.13 -24.54
C SER A 984 13.74 -10.12 -24.62
N LEU A 985 14.99 -10.53 -24.37
CA LEU A 985 16.17 -9.68 -24.56
C LEU A 985 16.42 -9.32 -26.03
N ASN A 986 16.23 -10.27 -26.96
CA ASN A 986 16.34 -9.97 -28.39
C ASN A 986 15.30 -8.94 -28.84
N LEU A 987 14.06 -9.06 -28.36
CA LEU A 987 13.01 -8.07 -28.61
C LEU A 987 13.35 -6.72 -27.98
N ALA A 988 13.90 -6.69 -26.77
CA ALA A 988 14.37 -5.44 -26.16
C ALA A 988 15.48 -4.79 -26.98
N GLY A 989 16.45 -5.58 -27.46
CA GLY A 989 17.51 -5.13 -28.37
C GLY A 989 16.95 -4.52 -29.66
N LEU A 990 15.97 -5.17 -30.29
CA LEU A 990 15.25 -4.63 -31.44
C LEU A 990 14.55 -3.30 -31.09
N GLY A 991 13.88 -3.22 -29.94
CA GLY A 991 13.25 -2.00 -29.45
C GLY A 991 14.25 -0.83 -29.31
N LEU A 992 15.46 -1.10 -28.79
CA LEU A 992 16.53 -0.11 -28.67
C LEU A 992 17.03 0.37 -30.05
N ILE A 993 17.20 -0.56 -31.00
CA ILE A 993 17.59 -0.24 -32.39
C ILE A 993 16.52 0.64 -33.05
N LEU A 994 15.24 0.27 -32.92
CA LEU A 994 14.11 1.03 -33.47
C LEU A 994 14.03 2.43 -32.85
N LEU A 995 14.24 2.55 -31.53
CA LEU A 995 14.27 3.84 -30.84
C LEU A 995 15.43 4.71 -31.34
N ALA A 996 16.65 4.16 -31.39
CA ALA A 996 17.84 4.87 -31.87
C ALA A 996 17.71 5.30 -33.33
N GLY A 997 17.21 4.42 -34.20
CA GLY A 997 16.90 4.71 -35.60
C GLY A 997 15.86 5.82 -35.73
N SER A 998 14.79 5.78 -34.95
CA SER A 998 13.77 6.83 -34.91
C SER A 998 14.36 8.18 -34.49
N CYS A 999 15.19 8.21 -33.44
CA CYS A 999 15.88 9.43 -33.01
C CYS A 999 16.83 9.98 -34.07
N TYR A 1000 17.58 9.11 -34.76
CA TYR A 1000 18.47 9.49 -35.86
C TYR A 1000 17.71 10.13 -37.02
N LEU A 1001 16.62 9.49 -37.46
CA LEU A 1001 15.78 9.99 -38.56
C LEU A 1001 15.16 11.35 -38.24
N VAL A 1002 14.65 11.53 -37.02
CA VAL A 1002 14.10 12.83 -36.56
C VAL A 1002 15.19 13.91 -36.57
N ARG A 1003 16.37 13.64 -36.02
CA ARG A 1003 17.50 14.59 -36.02
C ARG A 1003 17.96 14.94 -37.44
N ARG A 1004 18.01 13.95 -38.34
CA ARG A 1004 18.37 14.17 -39.75
C ARG A 1004 17.36 15.06 -40.44
N ALA A 1005 16.06 14.82 -40.26
CA ALA A 1005 15.01 15.64 -40.84
C ALA A 1005 15.06 17.10 -40.35
N GLU A 1006 15.30 17.31 -39.06
CA GLU A 1006 15.45 18.65 -38.47
C GLU A 1006 16.67 19.39 -39.03
N ARG A 1007 17.81 18.71 -39.17
CA ARG A 1007 19.01 19.30 -39.78
C ARG A 1007 18.78 19.68 -41.24
N SER A 1008 18.14 18.82 -42.02
CA SER A 1008 17.80 19.12 -43.42
C SER A 1008 16.87 20.33 -43.54
N ALA A 1009 15.88 20.45 -42.66
CA ALA A 1009 14.96 21.59 -42.62
C ALA A 1009 15.66 22.89 -42.19
N ALA A 1010 16.58 22.83 -41.23
CA ALA A 1010 17.38 24.00 -40.84
C ALA A 1010 18.34 24.45 -41.96
N ALA A 1011 18.96 23.49 -42.66
CA ALA A 1011 19.83 23.78 -43.79
C ALA A 1011 19.08 24.44 -44.96
N SER A 1012 17.88 23.97 -45.29
CA SER A 1012 17.05 24.59 -46.34
C SER A 1012 16.60 26.00 -45.98
N ALA A 1013 16.20 26.24 -44.72
CA ALA A 1013 15.85 27.56 -44.22
C ALA A 1013 17.04 28.55 -44.28
N SER A 1014 18.25 28.09 -43.92
CA SER A 1014 19.47 28.91 -44.01
C SER A 1014 19.86 29.27 -45.44
N ARG A 1015 19.62 28.38 -46.41
CA ARG A 1015 19.86 28.66 -47.84
C ARG A 1015 18.83 29.63 -48.43
N ALA A 1016 17.58 29.54 -47.99
CA ALA A 1016 16.52 30.48 -48.39
C ALA A 1016 16.79 31.89 -47.85
N GLY A 1017 17.22 32.03 -46.59
CA GLY A 1017 17.56 33.32 -45.98
C GLY A 1017 18.89 33.95 -46.43
N ARG A 1018 19.71 33.25 -47.22
CA ARG A 1018 20.89 33.82 -47.90
C ARG A 1018 20.59 34.24 -49.35
N ARG A 1019 19.44 33.86 -49.89
CA ARG A 1019 18.98 34.21 -51.25
C ARG A 1019 17.95 35.35 -51.26
N ALA A 1020 17.35 35.65 -50.11
CA ALA A 1020 16.67 36.91 -49.82
C ALA A 1020 17.68 37.87 -49.20
#